data_AF-A0A834NXP2-F1
#
_entry.id   AF-A0A834NXP2-F1
#
_cell.length_a   1.000
_cell.length_b   1.000
_cell.length_c   1.000
_cell.angle_alpha   90.00
_cell.angle_beta   90.00
_cell.angle_gamma   90.00
#
_symmetry.space_group_name_H-M   'P 1'
#
loop_
_entity.id
_entity.type
_entity.pdbx_description
1 polymer ?
#
loop_
_entity_poly.entity_id
_entity_poly.type
_entity_poly.pdbx_seq_one_letter_code
_entity_poly.pdbx_strand_id
1 'polypeptide(L)'
;MCDNVNSNPFAGLFSTINDAVSYSTRAINAENNDKYTSQSTEEDNDKDKKLFTTQVSECCQIQPEIINKLMADVFGLMLKSKEEAQVEKELVFIDTDSVENAIFERLLIPNPKTKLIINKNSNGTYIDGHIVDTQVIPYLYESFCRLRKYRANQGFSNDINNLQHIILRNVATALQEPGLFEGQEIHYQFIALFMEDISITPELSVFTNGIVTEICSGNEDTWEDIINISFSPILAIIHKEAAQSNLLIFRQYWFSLLYLFSSIEPLAKLLIQYSKPKSNQGREYSNTLLGALFRLSCLPETIDAQFDFFDKPFEKPTDTIKANIWTALDALSESLQRIFHSLLKCSAEVRHMTLQWIGNCLHANANRGKLWNSHNDINFGASLCVSDGFMLNLGGMLLHLCQPFCVKLKDTKVPKIDPTYCAVEAADEDESRIRGLHMKGMTQETCLIPTPEDHVKPIAKSFSFVTECFFLTHRALDLGYRVVLDKLMRSEQDLASIQRVFNDSRNGGSSEVIEIITQRLEMEMTKYLSLKASLLAPEMLNLLAKFHATTAQWLIQVNLNEINEEDDNDDYAPKKYRPLTFPLSEVVPITLRCIPEFVVENTIGFLCFLRRFNPYTFEEQGESLLNPILTEIIVLMDQHRLYNPHLRARLAEGLGSLLPTTEEGINPGLGPLRTFHRQQLFKTHPYADQIVAHLLQVFVSIEMTGQSVQFEQKFNYRRPMYIVMQYLWKLPEHRNNFITLAQDAEANMEAVHPPLFLCFINLLMNDAVFLLDEALSNMAQLRQMIQARENGEWDKLPQHERVQQANYLQHVGTIAQFDNILGRKTIQTIKMLTSEIKSIFCHPTMVDRIASMLNYLLLQLVGPNKKNLKVNDQKEYAFDPANLVLDICEIYVNLSENKSFTLAVSQDGRSYSPDLFKLADNVLVRIGGLDILGDLNQFAKNVEKAANQKKEEDEILTEAPEEFLDPIMSTLMVDPVILPSSKITIDRQTIARHLLSDQTDPFNRSPLTMDMVKSNTELRNKIQEWITKKKEEISFKI
;
A
#
# COMPACT_ATOMS: atom_id res chain seq x y z
N MET A 1 -34.52 16.32 73.75
CA MET A 1 -35.97 16.28 73.47
C MET A 1 -36.21 15.14 72.50
N CYS A 2 -36.50 13.96 73.02
CA CYS A 2 -37.26 12.95 72.28
C CYS A 2 -38.73 13.43 72.26
N ASP A 3 -39.50 12.95 71.29
CA ASP A 3 -40.95 13.13 71.14
C ASP A 3 -41.39 14.21 70.14
N ASN A 4 -40.99 14.08 68.87
CA ASN A 4 -41.92 14.37 67.77
C ASN A 4 -41.49 13.72 66.44
N VAL A 5 -41.87 12.45 66.23
CA VAL A 5 -41.57 11.71 64.99
C VAL A 5 -42.48 12.15 63.82
N ASN A 6 -43.55 12.90 64.10
CA ASN A 6 -44.50 13.36 63.07
C ASN A 6 -44.12 14.69 62.39
N SER A 7 -42.98 15.30 62.74
CA SER A 7 -42.52 16.56 62.14
C SER A 7 -41.14 16.48 61.48
N ASN A 8 -40.64 15.26 61.22
CA ASN A 8 -39.37 15.07 60.52
C ASN A 8 -39.60 14.93 59.00
N PRO A 9 -39.07 15.84 58.16
CA PRO A 9 -39.23 15.77 56.70
C PRO A 9 -38.56 14.53 56.05
N PHE A 10 -37.76 13.77 56.79
CA PHE A 10 -37.10 12.56 56.31
C PHE A 10 -37.86 11.24 56.61
N ALA A 11 -39.05 11.30 57.21
CA ALA A 11 -39.84 10.09 57.50
C ALA A 11 -40.42 9.40 56.26
N GLY A 12 -40.41 10.06 55.09
CA GLY A 12 -40.85 9.49 53.81
C GLY A 12 -39.81 8.63 53.08
N LEU A 13 -38.57 8.53 53.59
CA LEU A 13 -37.48 7.78 52.95
C LEU A 13 -37.41 6.31 53.37
N PHE A 14 -38.26 5.85 54.29
CA PHE A 14 -38.30 4.47 54.75
C PHE A 14 -39.67 3.87 54.46
N SER A 15 -39.69 2.63 53.97
CA SER A 15 -40.93 1.93 53.62
C SER A 15 -41.83 1.62 54.82
N THR A 16 -41.29 1.55 56.04
CA THR A 16 -42.06 1.38 57.28
C THR A 16 -41.43 2.11 58.49
N ILE A 17 -42.24 2.39 59.52
CA ILE A 17 -41.79 3.05 60.77
C ILE A 17 -40.79 2.19 61.57
N ASN A 18 -40.79 0.86 61.39
CA ASN A 18 -39.85 -0.04 62.08
C ASN A 18 -38.43 0.04 61.50
N ASP A 19 -38.27 0.39 60.22
CA ASP A 19 -36.96 0.49 59.59
C ASP A 19 -36.16 1.69 60.13
N ALA A 20 -36.85 2.80 60.44
CA ALA A 20 -36.25 3.99 61.06
C ALA A 20 -35.70 3.71 62.48
N VAL A 21 -36.34 2.81 63.25
CA VAL A 21 -35.92 2.45 64.61
C VAL A 21 -34.70 1.51 64.60
N SER A 22 -34.57 0.66 63.59
CA SER A 22 -33.43 -0.26 63.46
C SER A 22 -32.10 0.46 63.17
N TYR A 23 -32.14 1.58 62.45
CA TYR A 23 -30.96 2.35 62.05
C TYR A 23 -30.33 3.11 63.22
N SER A 24 -31.14 3.61 64.15
CA SER A 24 -30.66 4.30 65.36
C SER A 24 -29.94 3.36 66.34
N THR A 25 -30.21 2.05 66.28
CA THR A 25 -29.73 1.09 67.28
C THR A 25 -28.40 0.43 66.91
N ARG A 26 -27.92 0.56 65.66
CA ARG A 26 -26.63 0.00 65.21
C ARG A 26 -25.41 0.90 65.45
N ALA A 27 -25.60 2.20 65.73
CA ALA A 27 -24.50 3.13 65.94
C ALA A 27 -23.91 3.14 67.38
N ILE A 28 -24.42 2.30 68.29
CA ILE A 28 -24.05 2.37 69.73
C ILE A 28 -23.19 1.18 70.21
N ASN A 29 -23.00 0.10 69.43
CA ASN A 29 -22.33 -1.12 69.93
C ASN A 29 -21.07 -1.55 69.14
N ALA A 30 -20.06 -0.68 69.01
CA ALA A 30 -18.74 -1.07 68.51
C ALA A 30 -17.55 -0.43 69.24
N GLU A 31 -17.72 0.00 70.49
CA GLU A 31 -16.61 0.25 71.43
C GLU A 31 -16.68 -0.78 72.57
N ASN A 32 -15.78 -1.77 72.51
CA ASN A 32 -15.14 -2.50 73.62
C ASN A 32 -14.87 -3.96 73.24
N ASN A 33 -13.62 -4.24 72.86
CA ASN A 33 -12.81 -5.29 73.48
C ASN A 33 -11.37 -5.21 72.95
N ASP A 34 -10.46 -4.70 73.81
CA ASP A 34 -9.27 -5.38 74.34
C ASP A 34 -8.44 -6.28 73.38
N LYS A 35 -7.10 -6.31 73.33
CA LYS A 35 -6.00 -5.76 74.14
C LYS A 35 -4.66 -6.38 73.62
N TYR A 36 -3.55 -5.64 73.80
CA TYR A 36 -2.15 -6.08 74.04
C TYR A 36 -1.42 -6.91 72.94
N THR A 37 -0.12 -6.79 72.64
CA THR A 37 1.10 -6.32 73.37
C THR A 37 2.21 -6.22 72.29
N SER A 38 2.74 -5.03 72.00
CA SER A 38 4.11 -4.54 72.30
C SER A 38 5.29 -5.50 72.09
N GLN A 39 6.28 -5.08 71.27
CA GLN A 39 7.69 -4.92 71.69
C GLN A 39 8.59 -4.32 70.60
N SER A 40 9.15 -3.13 70.88
CA SER A 40 10.52 -2.66 70.56
C SER A 40 10.70 -1.27 71.20
N THR A 41 11.33 -1.15 72.38
CA THR A 41 12.75 -0.76 72.60
C THR A 41 13.10 0.55 71.86
N GLU A 42 12.96 1.73 72.47
CA GLU A 42 13.80 2.42 73.48
C GLU A 42 15.21 2.84 73.01
N GLU A 43 15.50 4.12 73.34
CA GLU A 43 16.78 4.85 73.40
C GLU A 43 17.36 5.44 72.09
N ASP A 44 17.84 6.68 72.04
CA ASP A 44 17.73 7.87 72.90
C ASP A 44 18.40 9.02 72.13
N ASN A 45 17.80 10.21 72.11
CA ASN A 45 18.50 11.49 72.29
C ASN A 45 17.53 12.65 72.18
N ASP A 46 16.97 12.91 73.35
CA ASP A 46 16.26 14.09 73.78
C ASP A 46 17.19 15.32 73.84
N LYS A 47 16.71 16.47 73.35
CA LYS A 47 16.92 17.80 73.96
C LYS A 47 16.08 18.85 73.23
N ASP A 48 15.26 19.53 74.03
CA ASP A 48 14.53 20.78 73.76
C ASP A 48 13.03 20.66 73.41
N LYS A 49 12.23 20.15 74.35
CA LYS A 49 10.81 20.53 74.49
C LYS A 49 10.38 20.72 75.95
N LYS A 50 10.64 21.91 76.50
CA LYS A 50 9.86 22.51 77.60
C LYS A 50 9.84 24.03 77.46
N LEU A 51 8.91 24.55 76.67
CA LEU A 51 8.33 25.88 76.85
C LEU A 51 7.03 25.96 76.03
N PHE A 52 6.00 26.55 76.63
CA PHE A 52 4.65 26.83 76.12
C PHE A 52 3.56 25.76 76.30
N THR A 53 2.93 25.84 77.47
CA THR A 53 1.51 25.53 77.66
C THR A 53 0.76 26.87 77.76
N THR A 54 0.42 27.49 76.63
CA THR A 54 -0.59 28.59 76.50
C THR A 54 -0.74 28.95 75.02
N GLN A 55 -1.95 29.34 74.58
CA GLN A 55 -2.48 29.55 73.20
C GLN A 55 -3.10 28.27 72.62
N VAL A 56 -4.40 28.11 72.28
CA VAL A 56 -5.50 29.03 71.94
C VAL A 56 -5.10 30.14 70.98
N SER A 57 -5.60 30.04 69.76
CA SER A 57 -5.57 31.05 68.69
C SER A 57 -4.21 31.30 68.04
N GLU A 58 -4.00 30.69 66.88
CA GLU A 58 -3.25 31.30 65.78
C GLU A 58 -3.96 30.94 64.46
N CYS A 59 -5.15 31.52 64.33
CA CYS A 59 -5.71 31.89 63.03
C CYS A 59 -4.66 32.80 62.39
N CYS A 60 -4.13 32.45 61.21
CA CYS A 60 -3.39 33.41 60.41
C CYS A 60 -4.24 34.68 60.32
N GLN A 61 -3.69 35.82 60.73
CA GLN A 61 -4.35 37.11 60.61
C GLN A 61 -4.53 37.43 59.12
N ILE A 62 -5.64 36.95 58.57
CA ILE A 62 -6.21 37.39 57.31
C ILE A 62 -6.43 38.89 57.44
N GLN A 63 -5.92 39.71 56.52
CA GLN A 63 -6.51 41.04 56.34
C GLN A 63 -7.85 40.83 55.63
N PRO A 64 -9.01 40.97 56.31
CA PRO A 64 -10.32 40.70 55.71
C PRO A 64 -10.60 41.59 54.49
N GLU A 65 -9.96 42.75 54.43
CA GLU A 65 -10.02 43.69 53.30
C GLU A 65 -9.47 43.10 51.99
N ILE A 66 -8.41 42.28 52.05
CA ILE A 66 -7.78 41.71 50.84
C ILE A 66 -8.63 40.56 50.29
N ILE A 67 -9.16 39.69 51.16
CA ILE A 67 -10.06 38.61 50.72
C ILE A 67 -11.36 39.20 50.17
N ASN A 68 -11.93 40.22 50.81
CA ASN A 68 -13.13 40.89 50.29
C ASN A 68 -12.87 41.55 48.92
N LYS A 69 -11.67 42.13 48.73
CA LYS A 69 -11.26 42.66 47.43
C LYS A 69 -11.09 41.57 46.37
N LEU A 70 -10.46 40.44 46.71
CA LEU A 70 -10.35 39.29 45.80
C LEU A 70 -11.73 38.70 45.46
N MET A 71 -12.62 38.55 46.44
CA MET A 71 -13.99 38.08 46.23
C MET A 71 -14.79 39.02 45.32
N ALA A 72 -14.63 40.33 45.48
CA ALA A 72 -15.27 41.32 44.62
C ALA A 72 -14.68 41.34 43.20
N ASP A 73 -13.36 41.31 43.06
CA ASP A 73 -12.68 41.46 41.77
C ASP A 73 -12.61 40.17 40.92
N VAL A 74 -12.52 39.00 41.57
CA VAL A 74 -12.40 37.69 40.91
C VAL A 74 -13.77 37.02 40.73
N PHE A 75 -14.57 36.99 41.80
CA PHE A 75 -15.84 36.25 41.83
C PHE A 75 -17.07 37.16 41.69
N GLY A 76 -16.92 38.48 41.84
CA GLY A 76 -18.07 39.39 41.82
C GLY A 76 -18.98 39.26 43.06
N LEU A 77 -18.43 38.80 44.19
CA LEU A 77 -19.18 38.50 45.41
C LEU A 77 -18.88 39.50 46.54
N MET A 78 -19.89 39.77 47.37
CA MET A 78 -19.76 40.52 48.61
C MET A 78 -20.12 39.64 49.81
N LEU A 79 -19.17 39.44 50.72
CA LEU A 79 -19.33 38.75 52.01
C LEU A 79 -19.71 39.77 53.10
N LYS A 80 -20.20 39.32 54.26
CA LYS A 80 -20.68 40.19 55.36
C LYS A 80 -19.79 41.41 55.65
N SER A 81 -20.25 42.60 55.24
CA SER A 81 -19.98 43.88 55.90
C SER A 81 -21.03 44.90 55.47
N LYS A 82 -21.96 45.23 56.38
CA LYS A 82 -22.92 46.35 56.21
C LYS A 82 -22.30 47.71 56.51
N GLU A 83 -20.98 47.80 56.71
CA GLU A 83 -20.30 49.05 57.05
C GLU A 83 -19.44 49.52 55.88
N GLU A 84 -19.97 50.51 55.17
CA GLU A 84 -19.29 51.56 54.40
C GLU A 84 -17.98 51.19 53.67
N ALA A 85 -18.02 50.18 52.79
CA ALA A 85 -17.13 50.17 51.64
C ALA A 85 -17.84 50.89 50.48
N GLN A 86 -17.27 52.00 49.99
CA GLN A 86 -17.66 52.57 48.70
C GLN A 86 -17.33 51.56 47.60
N VAL A 87 -18.25 50.64 47.32
CA VAL A 87 -18.08 49.68 46.21
C VAL A 87 -18.51 50.39 44.93
N GLU A 88 -17.53 50.67 44.05
CA GLU A 88 -17.75 51.26 42.72
C GLU A 88 -18.40 50.28 41.71
N LYS A 89 -18.54 48.99 42.09
CA LYS A 89 -18.99 47.87 41.23
C LYS A 89 -20.27 47.21 41.74
N GLU A 90 -21.09 46.68 40.83
CA GLU A 90 -22.28 45.88 41.17
C GLU A 90 -21.85 44.44 41.52
N LEU A 91 -22.20 43.94 42.71
CA LEU A 91 -21.79 42.63 43.23
C LEU A 91 -22.98 41.78 43.68
N VAL A 92 -22.82 40.45 43.71
CA VAL A 92 -23.82 39.49 44.23
C VAL A 92 -23.61 39.28 45.74
N PHE A 93 -24.67 39.44 46.52
CA PHE A 93 -24.62 39.30 47.98
C PHE A 93 -24.92 37.88 48.46
N ILE A 94 -24.03 37.34 49.30
CA ILE A 94 -24.17 36.02 49.93
C ILE A 94 -23.81 36.12 51.41
N ASP A 95 -24.69 35.62 52.28
CA ASP A 95 -24.58 35.76 53.74
C ASP A 95 -23.85 34.56 54.36
N THR A 96 -22.54 34.50 54.19
CA THR A 96 -21.69 33.43 54.75
C THR A 96 -20.32 33.95 55.20
N ASP A 97 -19.74 33.28 56.21
CA ASP A 97 -18.41 33.61 56.75
C ASP A 97 -17.29 32.76 56.09
N SER A 98 -17.66 31.77 55.27
CA SER A 98 -16.74 30.87 54.55
C SER A 98 -16.73 31.17 53.06
N VAL A 99 -15.55 31.42 52.49
CA VAL A 99 -15.36 31.68 51.06
C VAL A 99 -15.81 30.50 50.19
N GLU A 100 -15.57 29.27 50.66
CA GLU A 100 -15.98 28.05 49.96
C GLU A 100 -17.51 27.94 49.87
N ASN A 101 -18.20 28.19 50.98
CA ASN A 101 -19.66 28.15 51.01
C ASN A 101 -20.25 29.29 50.18
N ALA A 102 -19.62 30.47 50.18
CA ALA A 102 -20.07 31.59 49.36
C ALA A 102 -20.00 31.28 47.86
N ILE A 103 -18.90 30.67 47.41
CA ILE A 103 -18.75 30.25 46.01
C ILE A 103 -19.76 29.14 45.68
N PHE A 104 -19.91 28.12 46.53
CA PHE A 104 -20.86 27.05 46.29
C PHE A 104 -22.32 27.55 46.24
N GLU A 105 -22.74 28.40 47.19
CA GLU A 105 -24.05 29.05 47.15
C GLU A 105 -24.24 29.93 45.91
N ARG A 106 -23.19 30.59 45.42
CA ARG A 106 -23.25 31.37 44.18
C ARG A 106 -23.59 30.51 42.96
N LEU A 107 -23.07 29.28 42.91
CA LEU A 107 -23.28 28.37 41.79
C LEU A 107 -24.69 27.78 41.77
N LEU A 108 -25.34 27.64 42.94
CA LEU A 108 -26.71 27.11 43.05
C LEU A 108 -27.80 28.16 42.78
N ILE A 109 -27.46 29.44 42.57
CA ILE A 109 -28.45 30.49 42.30
C ILE A 109 -28.91 30.42 40.83
N PRO A 110 -30.19 30.15 40.55
CA PRO A 110 -30.69 30.03 39.17
C PRO A 110 -30.73 31.38 38.42
N ASN A 111 -30.82 32.51 39.12
CA ASN A 111 -30.74 33.84 38.51
C ASN A 111 -29.95 34.82 39.40
N PRO A 112 -28.63 34.99 39.16
CA PRO A 112 -27.76 35.85 39.97
C PRO A 112 -28.18 37.32 39.98
N LYS A 113 -28.90 37.79 38.94
CA LYS A 113 -29.41 39.16 38.85
C LYS A 113 -30.36 39.53 39.99
N THR A 114 -31.02 38.53 40.59
CA THR A 114 -31.98 38.74 41.69
C THR A 114 -31.31 39.13 43.01
N LYS A 115 -30.01 38.84 43.18
CA LYS A 115 -29.22 39.14 44.38
C LYS A 115 -28.14 40.20 44.15
N LEU A 116 -28.24 40.97 43.05
CA LEU A 116 -27.33 42.09 42.77
C LEU A 116 -27.60 43.28 43.69
N ILE A 117 -26.53 43.82 44.27
CA ILE A 117 -26.56 45.12 44.95
C ILE A 117 -26.24 46.20 43.91
N ILE A 118 -27.26 46.96 43.52
CA ILE A 118 -27.14 48.09 42.58
C ILE A 118 -26.78 49.35 43.37
N ASN A 119 -25.69 50.03 42.98
CA ASN A 119 -25.32 51.32 43.56
C ASN A 119 -26.28 52.41 43.03
N LYS A 120 -27.03 53.07 43.92
CA LYS A 120 -28.04 54.08 43.55
C LYS A 120 -27.44 55.39 43.01
N ASN A 121 -26.11 55.56 43.00
CA ASN A 121 -25.45 56.81 42.63
C ASN A 121 -24.71 56.77 41.27
N SER A 122 -24.78 55.69 40.50
CA SER A 122 -24.10 55.58 39.20
C SER A 122 -25.10 55.46 38.04
N ASN A 123 -25.33 56.56 37.33
CA ASN A 123 -26.04 56.55 36.05
C ASN A 123 -25.16 55.84 34.99
N GLY A 124 -25.40 54.55 34.77
CA GLY A 124 -24.90 53.81 33.61
C GLY A 124 -23.58 53.05 33.80
N THR A 125 -23.45 52.25 34.86
CA THR A 125 -22.31 51.33 35.01
C THR A 125 -22.53 50.09 34.15
N TYR A 126 -21.51 49.69 33.37
CA TYR A 126 -21.52 48.45 32.60
C TYR A 126 -21.54 47.25 33.56
N ILE A 127 -22.59 46.42 33.49
CA ILE A 127 -22.66 45.17 34.24
C ILE A 127 -21.68 44.20 33.59
N ASP A 128 -20.62 43.85 34.32
CA ASP A 128 -19.70 42.81 33.89
C ASP A 128 -20.46 41.48 33.73
N GLY A 129 -20.50 40.95 32.50
CA GLY A 129 -21.25 39.76 32.15
C GLY A 129 -20.89 38.54 33.01
N HIS A 130 -19.65 38.48 33.52
CA HIS A 130 -19.16 37.44 34.43
C HIS A 130 -19.95 37.37 35.75
N ILE A 131 -20.32 38.53 36.31
CA ILE A 131 -20.95 38.61 37.64
C ILE A 131 -22.36 38.00 37.61
N VAL A 132 -23.03 38.13 36.46
CA VAL A 132 -24.40 37.67 36.24
C VAL A 132 -24.46 36.35 35.48
N ASP A 133 -23.32 35.71 35.22
CA ASP A 133 -23.28 34.44 34.51
C ASP A 133 -23.99 33.36 35.32
N THR A 134 -24.92 32.68 34.64
CA THR A 134 -25.74 31.60 35.18
C THR A 134 -25.06 30.25 35.03
N GLN A 135 -24.11 30.13 34.09
CA GLN A 135 -23.43 28.87 33.80
C GLN A 135 -22.28 28.64 34.80
N VAL A 136 -22.25 27.45 35.40
CA VAL A 136 -21.28 27.08 36.44
C VAL A 136 -19.85 27.05 35.89
N ILE A 137 -19.62 26.34 34.78
CA ILE A 137 -18.26 26.11 34.26
C ILE A 137 -17.60 27.39 33.71
N PRO A 138 -18.26 28.20 32.85
CA PRO A 138 -17.67 29.43 32.32
C PRO A 138 -17.40 30.46 33.43
N TYR A 139 -18.31 30.59 34.39
CA TYR A 139 -18.09 31.43 35.57
C TYR A 139 -16.87 30.99 36.39
N LEU A 140 -16.70 29.69 36.64
CA LEU A 140 -15.53 29.20 37.38
C LEU A 140 -14.23 29.35 36.58
N TYR A 141 -14.28 29.13 35.27
CA TYR A 141 -13.14 29.31 34.37
C TYR A 141 -12.70 30.77 34.25
N GLU A 142 -13.62 31.71 34.04
CA GLU A 142 -13.29 33.14 33.99
C GLU A 142 -12.81 33.64 35.36
N SER A 143 -13.38 33.13 36.47
CA SER A 143 -12.88 33.41 37.82
C SER A 143 -11.44 32.89 37.98
N PHE A 144 -11.13 31.71 37.46
CA PHE A 144 -9.77 31.15 37.46
C PHE A 144 -8.79 32.02 36.64
N CYS A 145 -9.20 32.47 35.45
CA CYS A 145 -8.41 33.35 34.60
C CYS A 145 -8.12 34.70 35.27
N ARG A 146 -9.13 35.32 35.91
CA ARG A 146 -8.98 36.54 36.69
C ARG A 146 -8.02 36.35 37.86
N LEU A 147 -8.16 35.24 38.61
CA LEU A 147 -7.30 34.91 39.75
C LEU A 147 -5.83 34.75 39.33
N ARG A 148 -5.55 34.13 38.18
CA ARG A 148 -4.18 34.01 37.66
C ARG A 148 -3.56 35.35 37.25
N LYS A 149 -4.36 36.28 36.71
CA LYS A 149 -3.89 37.65 36.42
C LYS A 149 -3.49 38.40 37.71
N TYR A 150 -4.18 38.14 38.82
CA TYR A 150 -3.81 38.67 40.14
C TYR A 150 -2.47 38.10 40.66
N ARG A 151 -2.23 36.80 40.45
CA ARG A 151 -0.96 36.13 40.82
C ARG A 151 0.26 36.75 40.16
N ALA A 152 0.14 37.20 38.91
CA ALA A 152 1.24 37.82 38.18
C ALA A 152 1.60 39.22 38.71
N ASN A 153 0.67 39.89 39.40
CA ASN A 153 0.79 41.31 39.77
C ASN A 153 1.10 41.54 41.26
N GLN A 154 0.82 40.60 42.17
CA GLN A 154 0.97 40.79 43.63
C GLN A 154 1.42 39.50 44.35
N GLY A 155 2.40 39.62 45.26
CA GLY A 155 3.16 38.50 45.88
C GLY A 155 2.45 37.62 46.92
N PHE A 156 1.14 37.42 46.84
CA PHE A 156 0.34 36.64 47.81
C PHE A 156 0.12 35.19 47.34
N SER A 157 1.18 34.38 47.28
CA SER A 157 1.11 33.07 46.61
C SER A 157 0.21 32.04 47.29
N ASN A 158 0.09 32.03 48.62
CA ASN A 158 -0.63 30.95 49.33
C ASN A 158 -2.15 31.11 49.27
N ASP A 159 -2.68 32.31 49.46
CA ASP A 159 -4.13 32.57 49.43
C ASP A 159 -4.72 32.39 48.02
N ILE A 160 -3.96 32.82 47.01
CA ILE A 160 -4.32 32.62 45.61
C ILE A 160 -4.35 31.12 45.27
N ASN A 161 -3.38 30.34 45.76
CA ASN A 161 -3.38 28.89 45.56
C ASN A 161 -4.59 28.23 46.25
N ASN A 162 -4.96 28.65 47.47
CA ASN A 162 -6.14 28.13 48.18
C ASN A 162 -7.44 28.43 47.43
N LEU A 163 -7.63 29.66 46.94
CA LEU A 163 -8.79 30.02 46.10
C LEU A 163 -8.82 29.25 44.78
N GLN A 164 -7.64 29.00 44.20
CA GLN A 164 -7.52 28.17 43.01
C GLN A 164 -7.98 26.73 43.27
N HIS A 165 -7.56 26.13 44.39
CA HIS A 165 -8.05 24.80 44.81
C HIS A 165 -9.56 24.79 45.03
N ILE A 166 -10.13 25.83 45.66
CA ILE A 166 -11.60 25.92 45.84
C ILE A 166 -12.32 25.96 44.49
N ILE A 167 -11.84 26.73 43.51
CA ILE A 167 -12.42 26.75 42.16
C ILE A 167 -12.36 25.36 41.54
N LEU A 168 -11.18 24.73 41.52
CA LEU A 168 -10.96 23.44 40.87
C LEU A 168 -11.80 22.32 41.50
N ARG A 169 -11.93 22.32 42.84
CA ARG A 169 -12.78 21.38 43.57
C ARG A 169 -14.26 21.56 43.24
N ASN A 170 -14.76 22.80 43.18
CA ASN A 170 -16.15 23.05 42.79
C ASN A 170 -16.44 22.59 41.36
N VAL A 171 -15.48 22.77 40.44
CA VAL A 171 -15.59 22.24 39.07
C VAL A 171 -15.58 20.71 39.06
N ALA A 172 -14.68 20.08 39.82
CA ALA A 172 -14.62 18.63 39.97
C ALA A 172 -15.95 18.07 40.50
N THR A 173 -16.52 18.68 41.54
CA THR A 173 -17.84 18.31 42.08
C THR A 173 -18.95 18.48 41.05
N ALA A 174 -18.94 19.57 40.27
CA ALA A 174 -19.93 19.78 39.21
C ALA A 174 -19.87 18.73 38.09
N LEU A 175 -18.67 18.24 37.75
CA LEU A 175 -18.48 17.17 36.77
C LEU A 175 -18.83 15.79 37.34
N GLN A 176 -18.57 15.54 38.63
CA GLN A 176 -18.89 14.27 39.28
C GLN A 176 -20.39 14.10 39.54
N GLU A 177 -21.05 15.15 40.03
CA GLU A 177 -22.45 15.14 40.43
C GLU A 177 -23.23 16.26 39.72
N PRO A 178 -23.44 16.16 38.38
CA PRO A 178 -24.15 17.19 37.62
C PRO A 178 -25.60 17.38 38.10
N GLY A 179 -26.19 16.37 38.75
CA GLY A 179 -27.54 16.43 39.31
C GLY A 179 -27.71 17.47 40.43
N LEU A 180 -26.63 17.94 41.05
CA LEU A 180 -26.67 19.03 42.04
C LEU A 180 -27.06 20.38 41.41
N PHE A 181 -26.85 20.54 40.10
CA PHE A 181 -27.09 21.77 39.35
C PHE A 181 -28.27 21.60 38.39
N GLU A 182 -29.48 21.48 38.95
CA GLU A 182 -30.71 21.23 38.19
C GLU A 182 -30.92 22.24 37.04
N GLY A 183 -31.18 21.72 35.84
CA GLY A 183 -31.41 22.53 34.64
C GLY A 183 -30.14 23.02 33.93
N GLN A 184 -28.95 22.61 34.38
CA GLN A 184 -27.68 22.95 33.73
C GLN A 184 -27.03 21.74 33.02
N GLU A 185 -26.61 21.94 31.77
CA GLU A 185 -25.83 20.97 30.99
C GLU A 185 -24.32 21.12 31.27
N ILE A 186 -23.87 20.73 32.47
CA ILE A 186 -22.49 20.97 32.95
C ILE A 186 -21.42 20.49 31.96
N HIS A 187 -21.56 19.27 31.43
CA HIS A 187 -20.62 18.73 30.46
C HIS A 187 -20.59 19.52 29.14
N TYR A 188 -21.73 20.03 28.67
CA TYR A 188 -21.78 20.88 27.49
C TYR A 188 -21.16 22.26 27.75
N GLN A 189 -21.36 22.82 28.94
CA GLN A 189 -20.69 24.07 29.34
C GLN A 189 -19.16 23.94 29.31
N PHE A 190 -18.62 22.78 29.70
CA PHE A 190 -17.20 22.50 29.57
C PHE A 190 -16.76 22.45 28.09
N ILE A 191 -17.55 21.82 27.21
CA ILE A 191 -17.28 21.80 25.76
C ILE A 191 -17.34 23.22 25.17
N ALA A 192 -18.25 24.07 25.65
CA ALA A 192 -18.43 25.44 25.17
C ALA A 192 -17.15 26.29 25.31
N LEU A 193 -16.29 25.98 26.30
CA LEU A 193 -14.97 26.63 26.46
C LEU A 193 -14.05 26.46 25.24
N PHE A 194 -14.31 25.46 24.39
CA PHE A 194 -13.54 25.19 23.17
C PHE A 194 -14.22 25.71 21.90
N MET A 195 -15.45 26.23 21.98
CA MET A 195 -16.20 26.67 20.80
C MET A 195 -15.81 28.08 20.33
N GLU A 196 -15.28 28.92 21.22
CA GLU A 196 -14.95 30.33 20.91
C GLU A 196 -13.57 30.50 20.27
N ASP A 197 -12.59 29.68 20.64
CA ASP A 197 -11.21 29.76 20.16
C ASP A 197 -10.75 28.49 19.43
N ILE A 198 -10.14 28.66 18.26
CA ILE A 198 -9.59 27.54 17.46
C ILE A 198 -8.38 26.89 18.17
N SER A 199 -7.65 27.66 18.98
CA SER A 199 -6.45 27.23 19.70
C SER A 199 -6.68 27.17 21.21
N ILE A 200 -6.16 26.11 21.85
CA ILE A 200 -6.23 25.95 23.30
C ILE A 200 -5.39 27.03 23.97
N THR A 201 -6.01 27.81 24.85
CA THR A 201 -5.30 28.79 25.68
C THR A 201 -4.48 28.08 26.76
N PRO A 202 -3.30 28.61 27.15
CA PRO A 202 -2.51 28.04 28.23
C PRO A 202 -3.27 28.05 29.56
N GLU A 203 -4.20 28.99 29.74
CA GLU A 203 -5.11 29.03 30.88
C GLU A 203 -6.01 27.80 30.94
N LEU A 204 -6.66 27.41 29.83
CA LEU A 204 -7.55 26.26 29.76
C LEU A 204 -6.83 24.94 29.99
N SER A 205 -5.59 24.80 29.48
CA SER A 205 -4.77 23.63 29.71
C SER A 205 -4.41 23.45 31.19
N VAL A 206 -3.96 24.52 31.84
CA VAL A 206 -3.63 24.50 33.28
C VAL A 206 -4.88 24.30 34.13
N PHE A 207 -6.01 24.90 33.75
CA PHE A 207 -7.29 24.71 34.42
C PHE A 207 -7.73 23.24 34.39
N THR A 208 -7.73 22.63 33.21
CA THR A 208 -8.12 21.22 33.02
C THR A 208 -7.18 20.27 33.77
N ASN A 209 -5.87 20.49 33.66
CA ASN A 209 -4.88 19.69 34.40
C ASN A 209 -5.04 19.86 35.93
N GLY A 210 -5.40 21.06 36.39
CA GLY A 210 -5.71 21.34 37.78
C GLY A 210 -6.92 20.55 38.29
N ILE A 211 -7.99 20.46 37.50
CA ILE A 211 -9.19 19.67 37.84
C ILE A 211 -8.82 18.18 37.98
N VAL A 212 -8.07 17.64 37.01
CA VAL A 212 -7.63 16.25 37.03
C VAL A 212 -6.74 15.96 38.23
N THR A 213 -5.80 16.86 38.55
CA THR A 213 -4.90 16.73 39.69
C THR A 213 -5.68 16.72 41.01
N GLU A 214 -6.67 17.61 41.15
CA GLU A 214 -7.54 17.66 42.33
C GLU A 214 -8.29 16.33 42.52
N ILE A 215 -8.89 15.80 41.44
CA ILE A 215 -9.59 14.51 41.45
C ILE A 215 -8.66 13.36 41.87
N CYS A 216 -7.43 13.34 41.35
CA CYS A 216 -6.44 12.30 41.67
C CYS A 216 -5.94 12.41 43.12
N SER A 217 -5.76 13.62 43.63
CA SER A 217 -5.24 13.86 44.99
C SER A 217 -6.20 13.45 46.12
N GLY A 218 -7.51 13.38 45.83
CA GLY A 218 -8.53 13.07 46.82
C GLY A 218 -8.73 11.58 47.11
N ASN A 219 -8.35 10.67 46.19
CA ASN A 219 -8.66 9.24 46.28
C ASN A 219 -7.63 8.36 45.54
N GLU A 220 -6.61 7.85 46.24
CA GLU A 220 -5.48 7.13 45.63
C GLU A 220 -5.86 5.82 44.89
N ASP A 221 -6.95 5.15 45.27
CA ASP A 221 -7.33 3.83 44.73
C ASP A 221 -8.52 3.84 43.74
N THR A 222 -9.26 4.94 43.60
CA THR A 222 -10.50 5.01 42.77
C THR A 222 -10.55 6.16 41.78
N TRP A 223 -9.46 6.92 41.61
CA TRP A 223 -9.43 8.08 40.73
C TRP A 223 -9.73 7.76 39.26
N GLU A 224 -9.40 6.56 38.76
CA GLU A 224 -9.72 6.14 37.39
C GLU A 224 -11.24 6.07 37.15
N ASP A 225 -11.98 5.49 38.10
CA ASP A 225 -13.44 5.41 38.04
C ASP A 225 -14.08 6.80 38.14
N ILE A 226 -13.55 7.67 39.00
CA ILE A 226 -14.05 9.03 39.18
C ILE A 226 -13.79 9.87 37.93
N ILE A 227 -12.61 9.76 37.30
CA ILE A 227 -12.31 10.42 36.03
C ILE A 227 -13.23 9.92 34.92
N ASN A 228 -13.49 8.61 34.88
CA ASN A 228 -14.41 8.02 33.94
C ASN A 228 -15.82 8.60 34.10
N ILE A 229 -16.35 8.66 35.33
CA ILE A 229 -17.66 9.28 35.62
C ILE A 229 -17.69 10.76 35.20
N SER A 230 -16.63 11.50 35.52
CA SER A 230 -16.58 12.96 35.33
C SER A 230 -16.40 13.40 33.87
N PHE A 231 -15.64 12.63 33.06
CA PHE A 231 -15.22 13.05 31.72
C PHE A 231 -15.78 12.18 30.58
N SER A 232 -16.24 10.95 30.82
CA SER A 232 -16.87 10.14 29.76
C SER A 232 -18.12 10.77 29.14
N PRO A 233 -18.99 11.48 29.89
CA PRO A 233 -20.12 12.18 29.27
C PRO A 233 -19.69 13.23 28.24
N ILE A 234 -18.56 13.91 28.45
CA ILE A 234 -17.97 14.85 27.48
C ILE A 234 -17.56 14.12 26.20
N LEU A 235 -16.86 12.99 26.34
CA LEU A 235 -16.49 12.13 25.21
C LEU A 235 -17.73 11.57 24.49
N ALA A 236 -18.81 11.26 25.21
CA ALA A 236 -20.06 10.77 24.64
C ALA A 236 -20.79 11.80 23.79
N ILE A 237 -20.78 13.08 24.19
CA ILE A 237 -21.33 14.18 23.38
C ILE A 237 -20.55 14.30 22.07
N ILE A 238 -19.21 14.37 22.15
CA ILE A 238 -18.35 14.46 20.96
C ILE A 238 -18.52 13.24 20.05
N HIS A 239 -18.59 12.04 20.64
CA HIS A 239 -18.79 10.80 19.89
C HIS A 239 -20.12 10.85 19.10
N LYS A 240 -21.21 11.28 19.74
CA LYS A 240 -22.51 11.42 19.08
C LYS A 240 -22.48 12.46 17.96
N GLU A 241 -21.85 13.60 18.17
CA GLU A 241 -21.71 14.65 17.15
C GLU A 241 -20.86 14.17 15.97
N ALA A 242 -19.70 13.55 16.22
CA ALA A 242 -18.82 13.02 15.21
C ALA A 242 -19.47 11.92 14.37
N ALA A 243 -20.21 11.00 15.02
CA ALA A 243 -20.91 9.91 14.34
C ALA A 243 -22.06 10.37 13.43
N GLN A 244 -22.57 11.59 13.59
CA GLN A 244 -23.64 12.18 12.76
C GLN A 244 -23.11 13.15 11.70
N SER A 245 -21.80 13.31 11.60
CA SER A 245 -21.16 14.33 10.77
C SER A 245 -20.60 13.76 9.48
N ASN A 246 -20.29 14.65 8.54
CA ASN A 246 -19.66 14.31 7.27
C ASN A 246 -18.33 15.07 7.09
N LEU A 247 -17.58 14.71 6.05
CA LEU A 247 -16.27 15.27 5.77
C LEU A 247 -16.27 16.81 5.59
N LEU A 248 -17.37 17.42 5.15
CA LEU A 248 -17.41 18.87 4.87
C LEU A 248 -17.95 19.71 6.04
N ILE A 249 -18.55 19.07 7.06
CA ILE A 249 -19.31 19.75 8.13
C ILE A 249 -18.79 19.35 9.53
N PHE A 250 -17.61 18.73 9.64
CA PHE A 250 -17.05 18.40 10.95
C PHE A 250 -16.62 19.65 11.73
N ARG A 251 -16.65 19.58 13.07
CA ARG A 251 -16.39 20.74 13.94
C ARG A 251 -14.96 20.70 14.47
N GLN A 252 -14.22 21.80 14.27
CA GLN A 252 -12.79 21.85 14.61
C GLN A 252 -12.51 21.74 16.12
N TYR A 253 -13.44 22.21 16.97
CA TYR A 253 -13.24 22.19 18.43
C TYR A 253 -13.14 20.77 19.01
N TRP A 254 -13.70 19.75 18.34
CA TRP A 254 -13.54 18.35 18.76
C TRP A 254 -12.06 18.00 18.84
N PHE A 255 -11.29 18.37 17.82
CA PHE A 255 -9.88 18.05 17.75
C PHE A 255 -9.07 18.83 18.78
N SER A 256 -9.44 20.09 19.07
CA SER A 256 -8.81 20.87 20.14
C SER A 256 -9.06 20.26 21.51
N LEU A 257 -10.29 19.85 21.82
CA LEU A 257 -10.61 19.20 23.09
C LEU A 257 -9.89 17.84 23.23
N LEU A 258 -9.96 17.01 22.20
CA LEU A 258 -9.30 15.69 22.20
C LEU A 258 -7.78 15.81 22.26
N TYR A 259 -7.20 16.83 21.62
CA TYR A 259 -5.78 17.13 21.76
C TYR A 259 -5.42 17.49 23.21
N LEU A 260 -6.23 18.31 23.89
CA LEU A 260 -5.99 18.60 25.31
C LEU A 260 -6.07 17.32 26.16
N PHE A 261 -7.09 16.49 25.95
CA PHE A 261 -7.26 15.23 26.69
C PHE A 261 -6.07 14.30 26.45
N SER A 262 -5.59 14.21 25.20
CA SER A 262 -4.43 13.38 24.86
C SER A 262 -3.12 13.84 25.50
N SER A 263 -3.05 15.09 25.97
CA SER A 263 -1.84 15.66 26.59
C SER A 263 -1.76 15.43 28.10
N ILE A 264 -2.86 15.02 28.73
CA ILE A 264 -2.97 14.79 30.18
C ILE A 264 -3.16 13.29 30.41
N GLU A 265 -2.21 12.63 31.09
CA GLU A 265 -2.13 11.16 31.15
C GLU A 265 -3.43 10.45 31.60
N PRO A 266 -4.09 10.82 32.72
CA PRO A 266 -5.36 10.21 33.10
C PRO A 266 -6.47 10.34 32.05
N LEU A 267 -6.56 11.50 31.38
CA LEU A 267 -7.57 11.74 30.34
C LEU A 267 -7.20 11.03 29.03
N ALA A 268 -5.91 10.89 28.73
CA ALA A 268 -5.41 10.15 27.59
C ALA A 268 -5.71 8.65 27.73
N LYS A 269 -5.54 8.07 28.93
CA LYS A 269 -5.97 6.70 29.25
C LYS A 269 -7.47 6.54 29.05
N LEU A 270 -8.27 7.46 29.60
CA LEU A 270 -9.73 7.46 29.43
C LEU A 270 -10.12 7.50 27.94
N LEU A 271 -9.49 8.37 27.14
CA LEU A 271 -9.78 8.52 25.72
C LEU A 271 -9.57 7.20 24.95
N ILE A 272 -8.49 6.48 25.23
CA ILE A 272 -8.20 5.19 24.58
C ILE A 272 -9.15 4.09 25.09
N GLN A 273 -9.40 4.03 26.40
CA GLN A 273 -10.32 3.06 26.99
C GLN A 273 -11.76 3.24 26.47
N TYR A 274 -12.23 4.49 26.40
CA TYR A 274 -13.54 4.83 25.81
C TYR A 274 -13.61 4.45 24.33
N SER A 275 -12.48 4.49 23.63
CA SER A 275 -12.36 4.14 22.22
C SER A 275 -12.02 2.66 21.97
N LYS A 276 -12.06 1.81 23.00
CA LYS A 276 -11.89 0.36 22.85
C LYS A 276 -13.20 -0.25 22.33
N PRO A 277 -13.17 -1.07 21.26
CA PRO A 277 -14.39 -1.70 20.75
C PRO A 277 -14.96 -2.72 21.74
N LYS A 278 -16.28 -2.90 21.71
CA LYS A 278 -17.00 -3.85 22.59
C LYS A 278 -16.81 -5.31 22.20
N SER A 279 -16.44 -5.56 20.94
CA SER A 279 -16.21 -6.89 20.36
C SER A 279 -14.96 -6.86 19.49
N ASN A 280 -14.33 -8.02 19.27
CA ASN A 280 -13.12 -8.16 18.44
C ASN A 280 -13.40 -8.10 16.92
N GLN A 281 -14.61 -7.69 16.51
CA GLN A 281 -14.96 -7.52 15.10
C GLN A 281 -14.40 -6.19 14.56
N GLY A 282 -13.83 -6.21 13.35
CA GLY A 282 -13.23 -5.04 12.73
C GLY A 282 -14.18 -3.84 12.64
N ARG A 283 -15.43 -4.06 12.26
CA ARG A 283 -16.45 -3.01 12.13
C ARG A 283 -16.72 -2.25 13.43
N GLU A 284 -16.62 -2.88 14.60
CA GLU A 284 -16.87 -2.22 15.88
C GLU A 284 -15.86 -1.11 16.17
N TYR A 285 -14.65 -1.17 15.60
CA TYR A 285 -13.70 -0.06 15.69
C TYR A 285 -14.28 1.23 15.10
N SER A 286 -15.06 1.14 14.02
CA SER A 286 -15.68 2.32 13.40
C SER A 286 -16.79 2.96 14.24
N ASN A 287 -17.32 2.23 15.23
CA ASN A 287 -18.37 2.70 16.16
C ASN A 287 -17.78 3.28 17.45
N THR A 288 -16.46 3.40 17.54
CA THR A 288 -15.77 4.03 18.67
C THR A 288 -15.57 5.51 18.41
N LEU A 289 -15.26 6.31 19.45
CA LEU A 289 -14.99 7.74 19.28
C LEU A 289 -13.86 8.02 18.28
N LEU A 290 -12.68 7.41 18.47
CA LEU A 290 -11.57 7.57 17.52
C LEU A 290 -11.96 7.04 16.14
N GLY A 291 -12.73 5.96 16.06
CA GLY A 291 -13.16 5.41 14.79
C GLY A 291 -14.19 6.23 14.03
N ALA A 292 -15.07 6.96 14.73
CA ALA A 292 -15.99 7.92 14.13
C ALA A 292 -15.24 9.07 13.46
N LEU A 293 -14.09 9.48 14.01
CA LEU A 293 -13.23 10.49 13.37
C LEU A 293 -12.53 9.94 12.12
N PHE A 294 -12.00 8.70 12.18
CA PHE A 294 -11.39 8.07 11.01
C PHE A 294 -12.39 7.76 9.89
N ARG A 295 -13.67 7.56 10.21
CA ARG A 295 -14.74 7.32 9.24
C ARG A 295 -15.00 8.51 8.30
N LEU A 296 -14.69 9.74 8.71
CA LEU A 296 -14.96 10.95 7.93
C LEU A 296 -14.21 10.91 6.59
N SER A 297 -14.92 10.67 5.50
CA SER A 297 -14.33 10.48 4.17
C SER A 297 -15.30 10.86 3.06
N CYS A 298 -14.80 10.92 1.83
CA CYS A 298 -15.63 11.03 0.63
C CYS A 298 -16.13 9.66 0.12
N LEU A 299 -15.73 8.57 0.78
CA LEU A 299 -16.16 7.20 0.48
C LEU A 299 -17.28 6.75 1.43
N PRO A 300 -18.21 5.89 0.97
CA PRO A 300 -19.35 5.44 1.76
C PRO A 300 -18.94 4.61 2.99
N GLU A 301 -19.76 4.68 4.03
CA GLU A 301 -19.55 3.96 5.29
C GLU A 301 -19.84 2.46 5.17
N THR A 302 -20.84 2.12 4.37
CA THR A 302 -21.27 0.74 4.10
C THR A 302 -21.26 0.47 2.61
N ILE A 303 -21.19 -0.81 2.25
CA ILE A 303 -21.16 -1.26 0.84
C ILE A 303 -22.43 -0.82 0.10
N ASP A 304 -23.57 -0.78 0.80
CA ASP A 304 -24.87 -0.41 0.24
C ASP A 304 -25.15 1.11 0.26
N ALA A 305 -24.27 1.92 0.87
CA ALA A 305 -24.47 3.37 0.93
C ALA A 305 -24.10 4.05 -0.41
N GLN A 306 -24.80 5.14 -0.71
CA GLN A 306 -24.58 5.91 -1.94
C GLN A 306 -23.32 6.77 -1.85
N PHE A 307 -22.78 7.13 -3.02
CA PHE A 307 -21.64 8.04 -3.13
C PHE A 307 -22.17 9.46 -3.29
N ASP A 308 -22.15 10.27 -2.22
CA ASP A 308 -22.93 11.51 -2.16
C ASP A 308 -22.18 12.77 -2.68
N PHE A 309 -20.89 12.66 -3.00
CA PHE A 309 -20.06 13.85 -3.27
C PHE A 309 -20.08 14.32 -4.73
N PHE A 310 -20.28 13.41 -5.69
CA PHE A 310 -20.23 13.70 -7.13
C PHE A 310 -21.60 13.57 -7.81
N ASP A 311 -22.64 14.13 -7.21
CA ASP A 311 -24.00 14.09 -7.74
C ASP A 311 -24.10 14.65 -9.17
N LYS A 312 -24.58 13.81 -10.10
CA LYS A 312 -24.75 14.12 -11.52
C LYS A 312 -23.46 14.61 -12.19
N PRO A 313 -22.47 13.72 -12.34
CA PRO A 313 -21.13 14.09 -12.81
C PRO A 313 -21.10 14.61 -14.26
N PHE A 314 -22.15 14.39 -15.05
CA PHE A 314 -22.28 14.91 -16.41
C PHE A 314 -22.71 16.39 -16.47
N GLU A 315 -23.29 16.93 -15.40
CA GLU A 315 -23.83 18.30 -15.37
C GLU A 315 -22.91 19.30 -14.65
N LYS A 316 -22.11 18.84 -13.69
CA LYS A 316 -21.31 19.70 -12.79
C LYS A 316 -19.80 19.56 -13.04
N PRO A 317 -19.02 20.67 -12.93
CA PRO A 317 -17.56 20.59 -13.00
C PRO A 317 -17.00 19.84 -11.79
N THR A 318 -16.28 18.75 -12.05
CA THR A 318 -15.80 17.83 -11.00
C THR A 318 -14.55 18.33 -10.26
N ASP A 319 -13.80 19.29 -10.81
CA ASP A 319 -12.51 19.69 -10.25
C ASP A 319 -12.62 20.54 -8.98
N THR A 320 -13.62 21.43 -8.89
CA THR A 320 -13.90 22.20 -7.67
C THR A 320 -14.30 21.29 -6.51
N ILE A 321 -15.10 20.27 -6.78
CA ILE A 321 -15.51 19.27 -5.78
C ILE A 321 -14.29 18.51 -5.27
N LYS A 322 -13.40 18.05 -6.16
CA LYS A 322 -12.14 17.40 -5.78
C LYS A 322 -11.28 18.28 -4.88
N ALA A 323 -11.09 19.55 -5.24
CA ALA A 323 -10.28 20.48 -4.45
C ALA A 323 -10.83 20.68 -3.03
N ASN A 324 -12.15 20.78 -2.87
CA ASN A 324 -12.81 20.87 -1.57
C ASN A 324 -12.62 19.59 -0.74
N ILE A 325 -12.78 18.41 -1.37
CA ILE A 325 -12.52 17.12 -0.73
C ILE A 325 -11.07 17.04 -0.24
N TRP A 326 -10.10 17.41 -1.08
CA TRP A 326 -8.68 17.38 -0.71
C TRP A 326 -8.37 18.30 0.46
N THR A 327 -8.88 19.54 0.44
CA THR A 327 -8.69 20.49 1.55
C THR A 327 -9.26 19.94 2.86
N ALA A 328 -10.45 19.32 2.82
CA ALA A 328 -11.07 18.74 4.00
C ALA A 328 -10.33 17.49 4.52
N LEU A 329 -9.85 16.62 3.62
CA LEU A 329 -9.04 15.44 3.97
C LEU A 329 -7.70 15.85 4.61
N ASP A 330 -7.05 16.88 4.06
CA ASP A 330 -5.77 17.38 4.60
C ASP A 330 -5.96 17.94 6.01
N ALA A 331 -7.00 18.76 6.23
CA ALA A 331 -7.33 19.31 7.55
C ALA A 331 -7.68 18.22 8.59
N LEU A 332 -8.42 17.18 8.17
CA LEU A 332 -8.73 16.03 9.00
C LEU A 332 -7.45 15.25 9.36
N SER A 333 -6.60 14.97 8.37
CA SER A 333 -5.35 14.23 8.55
C SER A 333 -4.40 14.93 9.53
N GLU A 334 -4.22 16.25 9.39
CA GLU A 334 -3.41 17.05 10.30
C GLU A 334 -3.96 17.02 11.74
N SER A 335 -5.27 17.13 11.88
CA SER A 335 -5.93 17.12 13.19
C SER A 335 -5.82 15.75 13.89
N LEU A 336 -6.01 14.65 13.14
CA LEU A 336 -5.83 13.28 13.64
C LEU A 336 -4.37 13.01 14.03
N GLN A 337 -3.42 13.42 13.19
CA GLN A 337 -2.00 13.29 13.47
C GLN A 337 -1.62 13.99 14.78
N ARG A 338 -2.11 15.22 15.02
CA ARG A 338 -1.81 15.96 16.25
C ARG A 338 -2.27 15.22 17.50
N ILE A 339 -3.48 14.67 17.49
CA ILE A 339 -4.03 13.91 18.64
C ILE A 339 -3.18 12.67 18.91
N PHE A 340 -2.94 11.85 17.89
CA PHE A 340 -2.22 10.60 18.09
C PHE A 340 -0.74 10.81 18.41
N HIS A 341 -0.10 11.83 17.84
CA HIS A 341 1.26 12.21 18.21
C HIS A 341 1.36 12.62 19.69
N SER A 342 0.34 13.32 20.20
CA SER A 342 0.23 13.67 21.61
C SER A 342 0.04 12.42 22.48
N LEU A 343 -0.88 11.51 22.11
CA LEU A 343 -1.07 10.22 22.81
C LEU A 343 0.22 9.40 22.89
N LEU A 344 0.94 9.26 21.78
CA LEU A 344 2.19 8.49 21.69
C LEU A 344 3.34 9.12 22.49
N LYS A 345 3.26 10.41 22.81
CA LYS A 345 4.27 11.14 23.60
C LYS A 345 3.91 11.33 25.07
N CYS A 346 2.64 11.16 25.43
CA CYS A 346 2.12 11.48 26.76
C CYS A 346 2.81 10.68 27.87
N SER A 347 2.74 9.35 27.82
CA SER A 347 3.46 8.46 28.74
C SER A 347 3.78 7.11 28.09
N ALA A 348 4.65 6.31 28.70
CA ALA A 348 5.00 4.99 28.19
C ALA A 348 3.79 4.05 28.13
N GLU A 349 2.88 4.17 29.09
CA GLU A 349 1.66 3.37 29.18
C GLU A 349 0.62 3.79 28.13
N VAL A 350 0.35 5.09 28.00
CA VAL A 350 -0.58 5.62 26.96
C VAL A 350 -0.07 5.26 25.57
N ARG A 351 1.25 5.35 25.34
CA ARG A 351 1.87 4.93 24.07
C ARG A 351 1.61 3.46 23.78
N HIS A 352 1.82 2.58 24.75
CA HIS A 352 1.54 1.14 24.62
C HIS A 352 0.06 0.88 24.31
N MET A 353 -0.86 1.50 25.05
CA MET A 353 -2.31 1.37 24.80
C MET A 353 -2.70 1.85 23.40
N THR A 354 -2.09 2.95 22.93
CA THR A 354 -2.34 3.51 21.59
C THR A 354 -1.86 2.55 20.50
N LEU A 355 -0.64 2.02 20.62
CA LEU A 355 -0.08 1.08 19.66
C LEU A 355 -0.84 -0.26 19.66
N GLN A 356 -1.25 -0.73 20.84
CA GLN A 356 -2.10 -1.90 21.00
C GLN A 356 -3.46 -1.69 20.31
N TRP A 357 -4.06 -0.50 20.43
CA TRP A 357 -5.30 -0.17 19.73
C TRP A 357 -5.12 -0.24 18.20
N ILE A 358 -4.05 0.37 17.67
CA ILE A 358 -3.73 0.36 16.23
C ILE A 358 -3.47 -1.07 15.74
N GLY A 359 -2.60 -1.82 16.43
CA GLY A 359 -2.24 -3.20 16.08
C GLY A 359 -3.44 -4.15 16.08
N ASN A 360 -4.30 -4.07 17.11
CA ASN A 360 -5.53 -4.85 17.17
C ASN A 360 -6.53 -4.43 16.08
N CYS A 361 -6.63 -3.13 15.75
CA CYS A 361 -7.49 -2.64 14.68
C CYS A 361 -7.09 -3.22 13.32
N LEU A 362 -5.79 -3.20 12.99
CA LEU A 362 -5.27 -3.77 11.74
C LEU A 362 -5.47 -5.29 11.69
N HIS A 363 -5.23 -5.99 12.81
CA HIS A 363 -5.43 -7.43 12.90
C HIS A 363 -6.90 -7.84 12.73
N ALA A 364 -7.84 -7.16 13.40
CA ALA A 364 -9.27 -7.41 13.28
C ALA A 364 -9.80 -7.18 11.85
N ASN A 365 -9.10 -6.37 11.06
CA ASN A 365 -9.44 -6.05 9.67
C ASN A 365 -8.55 -6.78 8.63
N ALA A 366 -7.73 -7.76 9.04
CA ALA A 366 -6.85 -8.50 8.14
C ALA A 366 -7.59 -9.19 6.97
N ASN A 367 -8.87 -9.55 7.18
CA ASN A 367 -9.72 -10.12 6.13
C ASN A 367 -9.91 -9.18 4.93
N ARG A 368 -9.74 -7.86 5.08
CA ARG A 368 -9.82 -6.89 3.97
C ARG A 368 -8.79 -7.19 2.87
N GLY A 369 -7.62 -7.71 3.23
CA GLY A 369 -6.54 -8.02 2.28
C GLY A 369 -6.79 -9.27 1.43
N LYS A 370 -7.75 -10.13 1.81
CA LYS A 370 -8.03 -11.38 1.08
C LYS A 370 -8.69 -11.09 -0.27
N LEU A 371 -8.19 -11.74 -1.33
CA LEU A 371 -8.66 -11.59 -2.71
C LEU A 371 -10.19 -11.63 -2.84
N TRP A 372 -10.91 -12.55 -2.17
CA TRP A 372 -12.36 -12.64 -2.36
C TRP A 372 -13.15 -11.39 -1.89
N ASN A 373 -12.63 -10.64 -0.91
CA ASN A 373 -13.27 -9.42 -0.42
C ASN A 373 -13.02 -8.21 -1.32
N SER A 374 -11.99 -8.25 -2.18
CA SER A 374 -11.87 -7.31 -3.28
C SER A 374 -12.74 -7.73 -4.48
N HIS A 375 -13.14 -9.02 -4.58
CA HIS A 375 -13.82 -9.57 -5.75
C HIS A 375 -15.35 -9.60 -5.70
N ASN A 376 -15.99 -9.74 -4.54
CA ASN A 376 -17.44 -9.77 -4.42
C ASN A 376 -17.95 -8.80 -3.35
N ASP A 377 -18.69 -7.76 -3.78
CA ASP A 377 -19.39 -6.81 -2.90
C ASP A 377 -20.54 -7.47 -2.08
N ILE A 378 -20.88 -8.74 -2.35
CA ILE A 378 -22.04 -9.45 -1.79
C ILE A 378 -21.69 -10.29 -0.53
N ASN A 379 -20.44 -10.31 -0.07
CA ASN A 379 -20.01 -11.23 0.99
C ASN A 379 -20.11 -10.66 2.42
N PHE A 380 -20.62 -11.48 3.34
CA PHE A 380 -20.70 -11.23 4.80
C PHE A 380 -19.39 -10.73 5.43
N GLY A 381 -18.22 -11.12 4.91
CA GLY A 381 -16.90 -10.75 5.45
C GLY A 381 -16.55 -9.27 5.29
N ALA A 382 -16.99 -8.62 4.21
CA ALA A 382 -16.76 -7.18 4.00
C ALA A 382 -17.64 -6.32 4.92
N SER A 383 -18.83 -6.83 5.28
CA SER A 383 -19.75 -6.20 6.26
C SER A 383 -19.22 -6.24 7.71
N LEU A 384 -18.22 -7.08 8.00
CA LEU A 384 -17.59 -7.22 9.32
C LEU A 384 -16.32 -6.36 9.48
N CYS A 385 -15.90 -5.64 8.44
CA CYS A 385 -14.71 -4.80 8.45
C CYS A 385 -15.07 -3.31 8.52
N VAL A 386 -14.08 -2.47 8.83
CA VAL A 386 -14.21 -0.99 8.74
C VAL A 386 -14.36 -0.53 7.29
N SER A 387 -14.81 0.70 7.07
CA SER A 387 -14.96 1.31 5.74
C SER A 387 -13.62 1.59 5.05
N ASP A 388 -13.67 1.81 3.75
CA ASP A 388 -12.48 2.17 2.95
C ASP A 388 -11.90 3.52 3.39
N GLY A 389 -12.77 4.51 3.63
CA GLY A 389 -12.37 5.83 4.13
C GLY A 389 -11.65 5.78 5.47
N PHE A 390 -12.13 4.93 6.39
CA PHE A 390 -11.47 4.68 7.67
C PHE A 390 -10.02 4.22 7.49
N MET A 391 -9.78 3.22 6.64
CA MET A 391 -8.44 2.66 6.45
C MET A 391 -7.50 3.62 5.74
N LEU A 392 -8.00 4.42 4.79
CA LEU A 392 -7.21 5.46 4.14
C LEU A 392 -6.78 6.53 5.14
N ASN A 393 -7.67 7.00 6.00
CA ASN A 393 -7.34 8.01 7.02
C ASN A 393 -6.38 7.46 8.09
N LEU A 394 -6.54 6.19 8.50
CA LEU A 394 -5.59 5.52 9.40
C LEU A 394 -4.20 5.40 8.74
N GLY A 395 -4.14 4.99 7.48
CA GLY A 395 -2.91 4.93 6.70
C GLY A 395 -2.25 6.31 6.53
N GLY A 396 -3.04 7.35 6.25
CA GLY A 396 -2.58 8.74 6.16
C GLY A 396 -1.97 9.25 7.47
N MET A 397 -2.64 9.02 8.59
CA MET A 397 -2.12 9.35 9.93
C MET A 397 -0.79 8.64 10.20
N LEU A 398 -0.68 7.34 9.88
CA LEU A 398 0.54 6.55 10.09
C LEU A 398 1.68 7.02 9.18
N LEU A 399 1.37 7.41 7.94
CA LEU A 399 2.34 8.03 7.01
C LEU A 399 2.89 9.35 7.56
N HIS A 400 2.06 10.20 8.16
CA HIS A 400 2.53 11.42 8.83
C HIS A 400 3.44 11.12 10.03
N LEU A 401 3.16 10.06 10.80
CA LEU A 401 4.05 9.62 11.88
C LEU A 401 5.40 9.08 11.36
N CYS A 402 5.44 8.56 10.12
CA CYS A 402 6.67 8.10 9.48
C CYS A 402 7.52 9.22 8.89
N GLN A 403 6.91 10.36 8.58
CA GLN A 403 7.58 11.52 7.95
C GLN A 403 8.92 11.93 8.60
N PRO A 404 9.10 11.93 9.95
CA PRO A 404 10.35 12.35 10.58
C PRO A 404 11.57 11.46 10.24
N PHE A 405 11.36 10.19 9.89
CA PHE A 405 12.44 9.26 9.53
C PHE A 405 12.47 8.91 8.04
N CYS A 406 11.54 9.44 7.24
CA CYS A 406 11.63 9.33 5.79
C CYS A 406 12.89 10.03 5.28
N VAL A 407 13.65 9.33 4.44
CA VAL A 407 14.97 9.79 3.99
C VAL A 407 14.81 11.02 3.10
N LYS A 408 15.66 12.03 3.35
CA LYS A 408 15.81 13.19 2.48
C LYS A 408 16.92 12.91 1.47
N LEU A 409 16.83 13.50 0.27
CA LEU A 409 17.89 13.46 -0.74
C LEU A 409 19.27 13.73 -0.10
N LYS A 410 20.21 12.80 -0.32
CA LYS A 410 21.62 12.83 0.15
C LYS A 410 21.85 12.56 1.64
N ASP A 411 20.83 12.17 2.41
CA ASP A 411 21.08 11.73 3.79
C ASP A 411 21.78 10.35 3.79
N THR A 412 22.92 10.29 4.49
CA THR A 412 23.70 9.06 4.69
C THR A 412 23.23 8.28 5.91
N LYS A 413 22.21 8.79 6.62
CA LYS A 413 21.61 8.09 7.76
C LYS A 413 20.67 7.00 7.27
N VAL A 414 21.00 5.76 7.59
CA VAL A 414 20.11 4.62 7.37
C VAL A 414 18.96 4.68 8.38
N PRO A 415 17.70 4.52 7.95
CA PRO A 415 16.59 4.42 8.89
C PRO A 415 16.80 3.19 9.79
N LYS A 416 16.76 3.41 11.10
CA LYS A 416 16.99 2.38 12.14
C LYS A 416 15.75 1.49 12.31
N ILE A 417 15.40 0.77 11.25
CA ILE A 417 14.27 -0.15 11.16
C ILE A 417 14.83 -1.57 11.17
N ASP A 418 14.35 -2.38 12.11
CA ASP A 418 14.76 -3.79 12.23
C ASP A 418 13.95 -4.70 11.28
N PRO A 419 14.60 -5.47 10.38
CA PRO A 419 13.91 -6.34 9.43
C PRO A 419 13.23 -7.58 10.07
N THR A 420 13.56 -7.92 11.33
CA THR A 420 13.05 -9.12 12.00
C THR A 420 11.69 -8.93 12.67
N TYR A 421 11.12 -7.72 12.66
CA TYR A 421 9.88 -7.37 13.35
C TYR A 421 8.70 -8.32 13.03
N CYS A 422 8.48 -8.64 11.76
CA CYS A 422 7.36 -9.49 11.32
C CYS A 422 7.59 -10.99 11.57
N ALA A 423 8.80 -11.40 11.98
CA ALA A 423 9.10 -12.80 12.28
C ALA A 423 8.77 -13.19 13.74
N VAL A 424 8.43 -12.22 14.58
CA VAL A 424 8.19 -12.41 16.02
C VAL A 424 6.70 -12.22 16.32
N GLU A 425 6.17 -13.03 17.22
CA GLU A 425 4.87 -12.83 17.85
C GLU A 425 5.03 -12.82 19.36
N ALA A 426 4.35 -11.87 20.03
CA ALA A 426 4.30 -11.81 21.49
C ALA A 426 3.29 -12.83 22.01
N ALA A 427 3.65 -13.56 23.07
CA ALA A 427 2.78 -14.53 23.73
C ALA A 427 1.65 -13.84 24.52
N ASP A 428 1.96 -12.72 25.16
CA ASP A 428 1.04 -11.95 26.00
C ASP A 428 1.23 -10.42 25.87
N GLU A 429 0.38 -9.65 26.56
CA GLU A 429 0.40 -8.18 26.52
C GLU A 429 1.63 -7.58 27.23
N ASP A 430 2.15 -8.27 28.25
CA ASP A 430 3.33 -7.82 29.00
C ASP A 430 4.60 -7.97 28.17
N GLU A 431 4.75 -9.09 27.46
CA GLU A 431 5.82 -9.32 26.50
C GLU A 431 5.70 -8.35 25.31
N SER A 432 4.48 -8.10 24.81
CA SER A 432 4.22 -7.09 23.78
C SER A 432 4.73 -5.71 24.21
N ARG A 433 4.47 -5.32 25.47
CA ARG A 433 4.94 -4.05 26.05
C ARG A 433 6.46 -3.99 26.18
N ILE A 434 7.09 -5.05 26.69
CA ILE A 434 8.54 -5.10 26.94
C ILE A 434 9.31 -5.11 25.62
N ARG A 435 8.87 -5.91 24.65
CA ARG A 435 9.55 -6.03 23.35
C ARG A 435 9.20 -4.90 22.38
N GLY A 436 8.10 -4.18 22.59
CA GLY A 436 7.60 -3.17 21.64
C GLY A 436 7.03 -3.81 20.37
N LEU A 437 6.12 -4.78 20.54
CA LEU A 437 5.56 -5.59 19.46
C LEU A 437 4.03 -5.66 19.59
N HIS A 438 3.31 -4.74 18.94
CA HIS A 438 1.83 -4.67 19.04
C HIS A 438 1.12 -5.15 17.76
N MET A 439 1.86 -5.37 16.67
CA MET A 439 1.33 -5.94 15.43
C MET A 439 1.17 -7.47 15.55
N LYS A 440 0.06 -8.03 15.04
CA LYS A 440 -0.31 -9.45 15.25
C LYS A 440 -0.57 -10.19 13.92
N GLY A 441 -0.24 -11.48 13.89
CA GLY A 441 -0.57 -12.40 12.78
C GLY A 441 0.36 -12.28 11.57
N MET A 442 1.61 -11.88 11.78
CA MET A 442 2.57 -11.60 10.70
C MET A 442 3.47 -12.79 10.37
N THR A 443 3.59 -13.76 11.29
CA THR A 443 4.39 -14.97 11.10
C THR A 443 3.87 -15.85 9.96
N GLN A 444 2.59 -15.69 9.61
CA GLN A 444 1.90 -16.42 8.55
C GLN A 444 2.11 -15.83 7.14
N GLU A 445 2.60 -14.60 7.04
CA GLU A 445 2.77 -13.92 5.76
C GLU A 445 3.99 -14.47 4.99
N THR A 446 3.89 -14.54 3.66
CA THR A 446 5.01 -14.93 2.80
C THR A 446 6.10 -13.86 2.85
N CYS A 447 7.36 -14.29 2.94
CA CYS A 447 8.53 -13.41 3.03
C CYS A 447 9.35 -13.46 1.74
N LEU A 448 10.21 -12.46 1.51
CA LEU A 448 11.01 -12.34 0.29
C LEU A 448 11.83 -13.60 -0.03
N ILE A 449 12.31 -14.29 1.01
CA ILE A 449 13.02 -15.56 0.90
C ILE A 449 12.36 -16.60 1.81
N PRO A 450 12.10 -17.82 1.32
CA PRO A 450 11.57 -18.89 2.16
C PRO A 450 12.58 -19.29 3.24
N THR A 451 12.07 -19.75 4.38
CA THR A 451 12.91 -20.31 5.45
C THR A 451 13.08 -21.81 5.18
N PRO A 452 14.32 -22.32 5.00
CA PRO A 452 14.56 -23.76 4.86
C PRO A 452 14.10 -24.54 6.11
N GLU A 453 13.71 -25.81 5.96
CA GLU A 453 13.15 -26.63 7.05
C GLU A 453 14.10 -26.77 8.27
N ASP A 454 15.41 -26.74 8.04
CA ASP A 454 16.44 -26.91 9.07
C ASP A 454 16.89 -25.59 9.74
N HIS A 455 16.39 -24.43 9.30
CA HIS A 455 16.84 -23.12 9.76
C HIS A 455 15.72 -22.33 10.44
N VAL A 456 16.08 -21.54 11.47
CA VAL A 456 15.14 -20.65 12.17
C VAL A 456 15.32 -19.22 11.65
N LYS A 457 14.23 -18.44 11.64
CA LYS A 457 14.30 -17.01 11.32
C LYS A 457 15.09 -16.25 12.41
N PRO A 458 15.93 -15.27 12.07
CA PRO A 458 16.56 -14.40 13.07
C PRO A 458 15.49 -13.58 13.82
N ILE A 459 15.65 -13.46 15.13
CA ILE A 459 14.69 -12.84 16.05
C ILE A 459 15.42 -11.84 16.95
N ALA A 460 15.03 -10.56 16.90
CA ALA A 460 15.51 -9.54 17.83
C ALA A 460 14.80 -9.63 19.20
N LYS A 461 15.44 -9.09 20.24
CA LYS A 461 14.89 -9.08 21.61
C LYS A 461 13.86 -7.97 21.84
N SER A 462 14.07 -6.80 21.23
CA SER A 462 13.18 -5.65 21.36
C SER A 462 13.23 -4.77 20.12
N PHE A 463 12.17 -3.99 19.89
CA PHE A 463 12.00 -3.16 18.71
C PHE A 463 11.82 -1.68 19.06
N SER A 464 12.31 -0.83 18.16
CA SER A 464 12.13 0.61 18.28
C SER A 464 10.73 1.02 17.80
N PHE A 465 10.21 2.13 18.35
CA PHE A 465 8.97 2.75 17.86
C PHE A 465 9.01 3.04 16.34
N VAL A 466 10.19 3.40 15.80
CA VAL A 466 10.39 3.63 14.37
C VAL A 466 10.14 2.37 13.56
N THR A 467 10.64 1.22 14.03
CA THR A 467 10.43 -0.08 13.39
C THR A 467 8.96 -0.44 13.38
N GLU A 468 8.31 -0.36 14.54
CA GLU A 468 6.90 -0.67 14.68
C GLU A 468 6.01 0.24 13.81
N CYS A 469 6.24 1.56 13.84
CA CYS A 469 5.51 2.52 13.02
C CYS A 469 5.69 2.25 11.52
N PHE A 470 6.87 1.83 11.08
CA PHE A 470 7.14 1.49 9.68
C PHE A 470 6.29 0.31 9.20
N PHE A 471 6.28 -0.80 9.94
CA PHE A 471 5.51 -1.97 9.52
C PHE A 471 4.00 -1.81 9.73
N LEU A 472 3.56 -1.10 10.78
CA LEU A 472 2.14 -0.73 10.95
C LEU A 472 1.65 0.10 9.76
N THR A 473 2.47 1.03 9.27
CA THR A 473 2.16 1.83 8.06
C THR A 473 2.03 0.93 6.84
N HIS A 474 3.00 0.06 6.56
CA HIS A 474 2.91 -0.86 5.42
C HIS A 474 1.68 -1.78 5.50
N ARG A 475 1.32 -2.27 6.69
CA ARG A 475 0.10 -3.07 6.87
C ARG A 475 -1.16 -2.25 6.66
N ALA A 476 -1.20 -1.00 7.10
CA ALA A 476 -2.32 -0.11 6.83
C ALA A 476 -2.48 0.19 5.32
N LEU A 477 -1.38 0.38 4.58
CA LEU A 477 -1.40 0.54 3.13
C LEU A 477 -1.92 -0.71 2.40
N ASP A 478 -1.49 -1.89 2.86
CA ASP A 478 -1.91 -3.18 2.31
C ASP A 478 -3.42 -3.45 2.50
N LEU A 479 -3.99 -3.07 3.65
CA LEU A 479 -5.42 -3.27 3.96
C LEU A 479 -6.33 -2.10 3.54
N GLY A 480 -5.74 -0.94 3.27
CA GLY A 480 -6.41 0.29 2.88
C GLY A 480 -6.16 0.64 1.42
N TYR A 481 -5.00 1.24 1.15
CA TYR A 481 -4.65 1.80 -0.16
C TYR A 481 -4.73 0.78 -1.30
N ARG A 482 -4.13 -0.41 -1.13
CA ARG A 482 -4.18 -1.48 -2.15
C ARG A 482 -5.62 -1.92 -2.44
N VAL A 483 -6.44 -2.09 -1.41
CA VAL A 483 -7.85 -2.52 -1.56
C VAL A 483 -8.68 -1.49 -2.32
N VAL A 484 -8.51 -0.19 -2.01
CA VAL A 484 -9.22 0.89 -2.70
C VAL A 484 -8.72 1.04 -4.14
N LEU A 485 -7.43 0.85 -4.38
CA LEU A 485 -6.84 0.83 -5.71
C LEU A 485 -7.46 -0.29 -6.58
N ASP A 486 -7.56 -1.51 -6.05
CA ASP A 486 -8.20 -2.63 -6.75
C ASP A 486 -9.67 -2.32 -7.08
N LYS A 487 -10.41 -1.71 -6.16
CA LYS A 487 -11.80 -1.25 -6.39
C LYS A 487 -11.88 -0.19 -7.49
N LEU A 488 -10.94 0.76 -7.54
CA LEU A 488 -10.87 1.78 -8.59
C LEU A 488 -10.65 1.13 -9.97
N MET A 489 -9.72 0.18 -10.07
CA MET A 489 -9.42 -0.52 -11.33
C MET A 489 -10.63 -1.29 -11.86
N ARG A 490 -11.40 -1.93 -10.97
CA ARG A 490 -12.65 -2.62 -11.32
C ARG A 490 -13.73 -1.66 -11.77
N SER A 491 -13.96 -0.59 -11.00
CA SER A 491 -14.94 0.44 -11.34
C SER A 491 -14.64 1.05 -12.72
N GLU A 492 -13.37 1.20 -13.09
CA GLU A 492 -12.98 1.61 -14.44
C GLU A 492 -13.35 0.59 -15.54
N GLN A 493 -13.16 -0.72 -15.28
CA GLN A 493 -13.56 -1.79 -16.20
C GLN A 493 -15.08 -1.87 -16.35
N ASP A 494 -15.81 -1.78 -15.24
CA ASP A 494 -17.27 -1.78 -15.21
C ASP A 494 -17.83 -0.56 -15.94
N LEU A 495 -17.24 0.62 -15.72
CA LEU A 495 -17.61 1.84 -16.41
C LEU A 495 -17.38 1.71 -17.93
N ALA A 496 -16.25 1.17 -18.36
CA ALA A 496 -15.98 0.95 -19.78
C ALA A 496 -16.97 -0.06 -20.41
N SER A 497 -17.36 -1.10 -19.67
CA SER A 497 -18.38 -2.06 -20.11
C SER A 497 -19.76 -1.39 -20.25
N ILE A 498 -20.20 -0.65 -19.24
CA ILE A 498 -21.49 0.05 -19.25
C ILE A 498 -21.53 1.11 -20.34
N GLN A 499 -20.43 1.82 -20.59
CA GLN A 499 -20.31 2.78 -21.69
C GLN A 499 -20.50 2.12 -23.06
N ARG A 500 -19.98 0.91 -23.28
CA ARG A 500 -20.23 0.15 -24.52
C ARG A 500 -21.70 -0.19 -24.68
N VAL A 501 -22.32 -0.75 -23.64
CA VAL A 501 -23.75 -1.09 -23.63
C VAL A 501 -24.64 0.16 -23.85
N PHE A 502 -24.25 1.29 -23.27
CA PHE A 502 -24.93 2.57 -23.47
C PHE A 502 -24.87 3.04 -24.92
N ASN A 503 -23.69 2.98 -25.54
CA ASN A 503 -23.50 3.36 -26.94
C ASN A 503 -24.27 2.45 -27.90
N ASP A 504 -24.30 1.15 -27.63
CA ASP A 504 -25.05 0.17 -28.44
C ASP A 504 -26.56 0.39 -28.31
N SER A 505 -27.04 0.65 -27.10
CA SER A 505 -28.46 0.92 -26.82
C SER A 505 -28.93 2.24 -27.43
N ARG A 506 -28.05 3.21 -27.63
CA ARG A 506 -28.38 4.48 -28.31
C ARG A 506 -28.73 4.27 -29.79
N ASN A 507 -28.26 3.19 -30.40
CA ASN A 507 -28.49 2.88 -31.82
C ASN A 507 -29.74 2.01 -32.06
N GLY A 508 -30.47 1.56 -31.03
CA GLY A 508 -31.66 0.72 -31.21
C GLY A 508 -32.56 0.45 -29.99
N GLY A 509 -32.30 1.07 -28.84
CA GLY A 509 -33.05 0.87 -27.58
C GLY A 509 -34.24 1.82 -27.39
N SER A 510 -35.19 1.43 -26.54
CA SER A 510 -36.30 2.29 -26.11
C SER A 510 -35.82 3.37 -25.14
N SER A 511 -36.55 4.50 -25.08
CA SER A 511 -36.19 5.65 -24.23
C SER A 511 -36.05 5.28 -22.74
N GLU A 512 -36.91 4.38 -22.24
CA GLU A 512 -36.88 3.93 -20.83
C GLU A 512 -35.63 3.11 -20.49
N VAL A 513 -35.18 2.25 -21.42
CA VAL A 513 -33.96 1.45 -21.24
C VAL A 513 -32.73 2.35 -21.25
N ILE A 514 -32.70 3.37 -22.11
CA ILE A 514 -31.62 4.36 -22.16
C ILE A 514 -31.54 5.13 -20.85
N GLU A 515 -32.67 5.52 -20.26
CA GLU A 515 -32.71 6.24 -18.98
C GLU A 515 -32.16 5.38 -17.83
N ILE A 516 -32.55 4.11 -17.74
CA ILE A 516 -32.02 3.16 -16.74
C ILE A 516 -30.51 2.97 -16.89
N ILE A 517 -30.00 2.82 -18.12
CA ILE A 517 -28.56 2.67 -18.37
C ILE A 517 -27.82 3.97 -18.03
N THR A 518 -28.43 5.14 -18.30
CA THR A 518 -27.86 6.44 -17.95
C THR A 518 -27.73 6.60 -16.44
N GLN A 519 -28.77 6.27 -15.67
CA GLN A 519 -28.73 6.28 -14.21
C GLN A 519 -27.64 5.34 -13.68
N ARG A 520 -27.54 4.13 -14.24
CA ARG A 520 -26.47 3.18 -13.89
C ARG A 520 -25.07 3.73 -14.20
N LEU A 521 -24.91 4.37 -15.36
CA LEU A 521 -23.65 4.99 -15.76
C LEU A 521 -23.27 6.15 -14.82
N GLU A 522 -24.24 6.98 -14.43
CA GLU A 522 -24.04 8.07 -13.46
C GLU A 522 -23.61 7.55 -12.08
N MET A 523 -24.27 6.49 -11.58
CA MET A 523 -23.91 5.87 -10.31
C MET A 523 -22.48 5.32 -10.33
N GLU A 524 -22.09 4.57 -11.37
CA GLU A 524 -20.74 4.03 -11.49
C GLU A 524 -19.68 5.14 -11.70
N MET A 525 -20.02 6.19 -12.46
CA MET A 525 -19.13 7.35 -12.61
C MET A 525 -18.89 8.07 -11.27
N THR A 526 -19.94 8.21 -10.45
CA THR A 526 -19.87 8.84 -9.13
C THR A 526 -18.98 8.03 -8.19
N LYS A 527 -19.11 6.69 -8.19
CA LYS A 527 -18.22 5.76 -7.49
C LYS A 527 -16.78 5.91 -7.95
N TYR A 528 -16.54 5.85 -9.26
CA TYR A 528 -15.21 6.00 -9.87
C TYR A 528 -14.55 7.33 -9.48
N LEU A 529 -15.27 8.45 -9.56
CA LEU A 529 -14.75 9.78 -9.23
C LEU A 529 -14.43 9.92 -7.73
N SER A 530 -15.25 9.34 -6.85
CA SER A 530 -15.04 9.37 -5.41
C SER A 530 -13.79 8.56 -5.01
N LEU A 531 -13.66 7.34 -5.52
CA LEU A 531 -12.47 6.50 -5.34
C LEU A 531 -11.22 7.22 -5.85
N LYS A 532 -11.28 7.79 -7.05
CA LYS A 532 -10.18 8.53 -7.67
C LYS A 532 -9.80 9.77 -6.85
N ALA A 533 -10.77 10.54 -6.36
CA ALA A 533 -10.52 11.73 -5.55
C ALA A 533 -9.83 11.38 -4.23
N SER A 534 -10.26 10.29 -3.57
CA SER A 534 -9.67 9.84 -2.30
C SER A 534 -8.19 9.42 -2.41
N LEU A 535 -7.81 8.80 -3.54
CA LEU A 535 -6.44 8.30 -3.76
C LEU A 535 -5.48 9.34 -4.33
N LEU A 536 -6.00 10.40 -4.97
CA LEU A 536 -5.21 11.44 -5.64
C LEU A 536 -5.03 12.72 -4.81
N ALA A 537 -5.33 12.68 -3.50
CA ALA A 537 -5.03 13.80 -2.61
C ALA A 537 -3.52 14.14 -2.66
N PRO A 538 -3.12 15.37 -3.01
CA PRO A 538 -1.72 15.70 -3.26
C PRO A 538 -0.78 15.43 -2.08
N GLU A 539 -1.19 15.76 -0.85
CA GLU A 539 -0.34 15.54 0.33
C GLU A 539 -0.20 14.04 0.64
N MET A 540 -1.25 13.25 0.45
CA MET A 540 -1.17 11.78 0.57
C MET A 540 -0.14 11.21 -0.43
N LEU A 541 -0.17 11.65 -1.70
CA LEU A 541 0.80 11.20 -2.71
C LEU A 541 2.24 11.58 -2.36
N ASN A 542 2.43 12.78 -1.81
CA ASN A 542 3.73 13.27 -1.35
C ASN A 542 4.29 12.42 -0.19
N LEU A 543 3.43 12.07 0.78
CA LEU A 543 3.81 11.21 1.90
C LEU A 543 4.12 9.77 1.45
N LEU A 544 3.28 9.21 0.57
CA LEU A 544 3.49 7.88 -0.03
C LEU A 544 4.81 7.83 -0.80
N ALA A 545 5.10 8.82 -1.64
CA ALA A 545 6.34 8.89 -2.39
C ALA A 545 7.57 8.88 -1.47
N LYS A 546 7.58 9.73 -0.44
CA LYS A 546 8.68 9.78 0.54
C LYS A 546 8.81 8.47 1.32
N PHE A 547 7.69 7.86 1.70
CA PHE A 547 7.67 6.60 2.43
C PHE A 547 8.23 5.46 1.57
N HIS A 548 7.73 5.27 0.35
CA HIS A 548 8.23 4.24 -0.58
C HIS A 548 9.70 4.44 -0.97
N ALA A 549 10.15 5.69 -1.17
CA ALA A 549 11.57 5.97 -1.38
C ALA A 549 12.45 5.54 -0.18
N THR A 550 11.93 5.74 1.03
CA THR A 550 12.59 5.32 2.29
C THR A 550 12.59 3.81 2.42
N THR A 551 11.48 3.14 2.11
CA THR A 551 11.36 1.67 2.06
C THR A 551 12.39 1.09 1.10
N ALA A 552 12.48 1.64 -0.11
CA ALA A 552 13.45 1.23 -1.13
C ALA A 552 14.88 1.34 -0.60
N GLN A 553 15.25 2.50 -0.06
CA GLN A 553 16.59 2.72 0.50
C GLN A 553 16.89 1.79 1.69
N TRP A 554 15.92 1.59 2.58
CA TRP A 554 16.04 0.68 3.71
C TRP A 554 16.25 -0.77 3.25
N LEU A 555 15.45 -1.26 2.30
CA LEU A 555 15.57 -2.61 1.74
C LEU A 555 16.94 -2.86 1.10
N ILE A 556 17.52 -1.86 0.42
CA ILE A 556 18.88 -1.95 -0.09
C ILE A 556 19.90 -2.10 1.05
N GLN A 557 19.77 -1.30 2.11
CA GLN A 557 20.68 -1.41 3.25
C GLN A 557 20.54 -2.74 3.99
N VAL A 558 19.33 -3.31 4.07
CA VAL A 558 19.14 -4.68 4.59
C VAL A 558 19.81 -5.72 3.69
N ASN A 559 19.68 -5.59 2.37
CA ASN A 559 20.33 -6.50 1.42
C ASN A 559 21.86 -6.49 1.48
N LEU A 560 22.46 -5.36 1.89
CA LEU A 560 23.90 -5.18 2.03
C LEU A 560 24.43 -5.51 3.43
N ASN A 561 23.53 -5.65 4.43
CA ASN A 561 23.91 -5.92 5.80
C ASN A 561 24.01 -7.42 6.03
N GLU A 562 25.18 -7.99 5.72
CA GLU A 562 25.50 -9.38 6.02
C GLU A 562 25.57 -9.58 7.55
N ILE A 563 24.69 -10.45 8.06
CA ILE A 563 24.62 -10.92 9.45
C ILE A 563 24.61 -12.45 9.40
N ASN A 564 25.42 -13.08 10.24
CA ASN A 564 25.53 -14.54 10.27
C ASN A 564 24.46 -15.15 11.18
N GLU A 565 24.11 -16.42 10.95
CA GLU A 565 23.10 -17.15 11.75
C GLU A 565 23.50 -17.38 13.21
N GLU A 566 24.80 -17.32 13.52
CA GLU A 566 25.34 -17.53 14.88
C GLU A 566 25.34 -16.26 15.75
N ASP A 567 25.03 -15.09 15.18
CA ASP A 567 25.07 -13.82 15.89
C ASP A 567 23.76 -13.57 16.68
N ASP A 568 23.73 -13.87 18.00
CA ASP A 568 22.63 -13.47 18.91
C ASP A 568 22.68 -11.95 19.18
N ASN A 569 22.21 -11.19 18.20
CA ASN A 569 22.16 -9.73 18.26
C ASN A 569 20.91 -9.23 18.96
N ASP A 570 21.06 -8.19 19.80
CA ASP A 570 19.93 -7.51 20.44
C ASP A 570 19.00 -6.81 19.42
N ASP A 571 19.58 -6.32 18.30
CA ASP A 571 18.88 -5.72 17.16
C ASP A 571 19.60 -6.04 15.84
N TYR A 572 18.84 -6.18 14.75
CA TYR A 572 19.31 -6.48 13.39
C TYR A 572 19.17 -5.27 12.44
N ALA A 573 18.85 -4.08 12.98
CA ALA A 573 18.69 -2.87 12.20
C ALA A 573 20.03 -2.45 11.55
N PRO A 574 20.06 -2.07 10.26
CA PRO A 574 21.29 -1.60 9.63
C PRO A 574 21.84 -0.32 10.28
N LYS A 575 22.98 -0.41 10.98
CA LYS A 575 23.57 0.71 11.76
C LYS A 575 24.48 1.63 10.94
N LYS A 576 25.06 1.12 9.85
CA LYS A 576 26.03 1.84 9.01
C LYS A 576 25.55 1.81 7.56
N TYR A 577 25.63 2.95 6.89
CA TYR A 577 25.38 3.04 5.46
C TYR A 577 26.50 2.31 4.70
N ARG A 578 26.11 1.36 3.86
CA ARG A 578 27.00 0.65 2.95
C ARG A 578 26.68 1.08 1.51
N PRO A 579 27.67 1.57 0.73
CA PRO A 579 27.45 1.86 -0.67
C PRO A 579 27.21 0.55 -1.43
N LEU A 580 26.24 0.57 -2.34
CA LEU A 580 25.96 -0.56 -3.22
C LEU A 580 27.09 -0.69 -4.25
N THR A 581 27.54 -1.91 -4.53
CA THR A 581 28.52 -2.21 -5.57
C THR A 581 28.11 -3.49 -6.29
N PHE A 582 28.22 -3.51 -7.62
CA PHE A 582 28.01 -4.71 -8.42
C PHE A 582 29.35 -5.35 -8.82
N PRO A 583 29.45 -6.69 -8.94
CA PRO A 583 28.40 -7.68 -8.65
C PRO A 583 28.06 -7.72 -7.15
N LEU A 584 26.82 -8.11 -6.83
CA LEU A 584 26.38 -8.28 -5.44
C LEU A 584 27.10 -9.45 -4.78
N SER A 585 27.19 -9.42 -3.45
CA SER A 585 27.73 -10.55 -2.68
C SER A 585 26.90 -11.82 -2.89
N GLU A 586 27.58 -12.96 -3.04
CA GLU A 586 26.96 -14.28 -3.11
C GLU A 586 26.25 -14.64 -1.79
N VAL A 587 26.68 -14.05 -0.67
CA VAL A 587 26.05 -14.28 0.63
C VAL A 587 24.76 -13.47 0.73
N VAL A 588 23.65 -14.18 0.87
CA VAL A 588 22.32 -13.59 1.03
C VAL A 588 21.98 -13.41 2.52
N PRO A 589 21.83 -12.18 3.03
CA PRO A 589 21.35 -11.90 4.37
C PRO A 589 20.09 -12.68 4.77
N ILE A 590 20.21 -13.39 5.88
CA ILE A 590 19.15 -14.19 6.49
C ILE A 590 17.95 -13.35 6.95
N THR A 591 18.14 -12.06 7.21
CA THR A 591 17.08 -11.13 7.60
C THR A 591 16.02 -10.93 6.52
N LEU A 592 16.33 -11.22 5.25
CA LEU A 592 15.35 -11.19 4.16
C LEU A 592 14.27 -12.26 4.32
N ARG A 593 14.52 -13.32 5.11
CA ARG A 593 13.52 -14.35 5.49
C ARG A 593 12.43 -13.81 6.42
N CYS A 594 12.61 -12.60 6.96
CA CYS A 594 11.70 -11.96 7.92
C CYS A 594 10.85 -10.84 7.29
N ILE A 595 11.17 -10.40 6.08
CA ILE A 595 10.48 -9.28 5.42
C ILE A 595 9.31 -9.82 4.59
N PRO A 596 8.06 -9.42 4.89
CA PRO A 596 6.91 -9.84 4.11
C PRO A 596 6.91 -9.30 2.67
N GLU A 597 6.38 -10.08 1.74
CA GLU A 597 6.29 -9.73 0.31
C GLU A 597 5.45 -8.47 0.05
N PHE A 598 4.40 -8.24 0.85
CA PHE A 598 3.51 -7.09 0.69
C PHE A 598 4.22 -5.73 0.84
N VAL A 599 5.39 -5.69 1.49
CA VAL A 599 6.22 -4.47 1.61
C VAL A 599 6.63 -3.97 0.23
N VAL A 600 7.08 -4.89 -0.64
CA VAL A 600 7.50 -4.62 -2.02
C VAL A 600 6.28 -4.45 -2.92
N GLU A 601 5.22 -5.24 -2.72
CA GLU A 601 3.98 -5.11 -3.50
C GLU A 601 3.33 -3.73 -3.35
N ASN A 602 3.32 -3.17 -2.14
CA ASN A 602 2.81 -1.82 -1.89
C ASN A 602 3.56 -0.77 -2.75
N THR A 603 4.89 -0.89 -2.83
CA THR A 603 5.72 -0.01 -3.67
C THR A 603 5.35 -0.18 -5.15
N ILE A 604 5.29 -1.41 -5.67
CA ILE A 604 4.94 -1.66 -7.07
C ILE A 604 3.53 -1.14 -7.40
N GLY A 605 2.55 -1.41 -6.52
CA GLY A 605 1.17 -0.97 -6.67
C GLY A 605 1.07 0.56 -6.79
N PHE A 606 1.82 1.28 -5.96
CA PHE A 606 1.91 2.74 -6.02
C PHE A 606 2.52 3.23 -7.35
N LEU A 607 3.60 2.62 -7.84
CA LEU A 607 4.23 3.00 -9.12
C LEU A 607 3.28 2.80 -10.30
N CYS A 608 2.61 1.64 -10.37
CA CYS A 608 1.64 1.35 -11.43
C CYS A 608 0.44 2.31 -11.37
N PHE A 609 -0.02 2.65 -10.18
CA PHE A 609 -1.08 3.65 -9.97
C PHE A 609 -0.68 5.04 -10.48
N LEU A 610 0.50 5.54 -10.10
CA LEU A 610 1.00 6.84 -10.55
C LEU A 610 1.12 6.89 -12.06
N ARG A 611 1.70 5.85 -12.69
CA ARG A 611 1.83 5.79 -14.16
C ARG A 611 0.49 5.96 -14.87
N ARG A 612 -0.57 5.34 -14.34
CA ARG A 612 -1.90 5.33 -14.96
C ARG A 612 -2.70 6.61 -14.70
N PHE A 613 -2.65 7.16 -13.48
CA PHE A 613 -3.57 8.21 -13.07
C PHE A 613 -2.93 9.56 -12.78
N ASN A 614 -1.67 9.60 -12.34
CA ASN A 614 -0.97 10.85 -12.06
C ASN A 614 0.55 10.73 -12.29
N PRO A 615 1.00 10.66 -13.56
CA PRO A 615 2.42 10.51 -13.88
C PRO A 615 3.24 11.75 -13.52
N TYR A 616 2.60 12.89 -13.21
CA TYR A 616 3.28 14.13 -12.83
C TYR A 616 4.02 14.02 -11.49
N THR A 617 3.50 13.21 -10.56
CA THR A 617 4.14 12.98 -9.25
C THR A 617 5.57 12.42 -9.38
N PHE A 618 5.87 11.63 -10.43
CA PHE A 618 7.24 11.18 -10.69
C PHE A 618 8.20 12.34 -10.96
N GLU A 619 7.74 13.36 -11.68
CA GLU A 619 8.54 14.52 -12.03
C GLU A 619 8.64 15.51 -10.86
N GLU A 620 7.57 15.69 -10.08
CA GLU A 620 7.57 16.53 -8.88
C GLU A 620 8.56 16.02 -7.82
N GLN A 621 8.58 14.70 -7.60
CA GLN A 621 9.47 14.08 -6.60
C GLN A 621 10.89 13.87 -7.16
N GLY A 622 11.02 13.70 -8.48
CA GLY A 622 12.29 13.61 -9.19
C GLY A 622 13.21 12.52 -8.66
N GLU A 623 14.51 12.83 -8.56
CA GLU A 623 15.56 11.88 -8.14
C GLU A 623 15.35 11.31 -6.73
N SER A 624 14.61 12.00 -5.85
CA SER A 624 14.38 11.56 -4.47
C SER A 624 13.61 10.25 -4.40
N LEU A 625 12.64 10.08 -5.30
CA LEU A 625 11.83 8.89 -5.43
C LEU A 625 12.45 7.91 -6.42
N LEU A 626 12.85 8.42 -7.60
CA LEU A 626 13.20 7.56 -8.73
C LEU A 626 14.49 6.74 -8.49
N ASN A 627 15.52 7.32 -7.88
CA ASN A 627 16.80 6.62 -7.70
C ASN A 627 16.72 5.46 -6.70
N PRO A 628 16.17 5.63 -5.48
CA PRO A 628 16.00 4.51 -4.55
C PRO A 628 15.15 3.39 -5.14
N ILE A 629 14.05 3.74 -5.82
CA ILE A 629 13.12 2.78 -6.41
C ILE A 629 13.76 1.98 -7.53
N LEU A 630 14.50 2.62 -8.45
CA LEU A 630 15.19 1.89 -9.51
C LEU A 630 16.26 0.96 -8.92
N THR A 631 16.97 1.41 -7.88
CA THR A 631 17.96 0.58 -7.18
C THR A 631 17.30 -0.65 -6.53
N GLU A 632 16.18 -0.48 -5.82
CA GLU A 632 15.38 -1.57 -5.25
C GLU A 632 14.96 -2.58 -6.32
N ILE A 633 14.42 -2.09 -7.45
CA ILE A 633 13.99 -2.93 -8.56
C ILE A 633 15.15 -3.75 -9.11
N ILE A 634 16.31 -3.15 -9.37
CA ILE A 634 17.48 -3.87 -9.92
C ILE A 634 17.92 -4.98 -8.95
N VAL A 635 18.08 -4.66 -7.66
CA VAL A 635 18.59 -5.62 -6.66
C VAL A 635 17.62 -6.76 -6.38
N LEU A 636 16.31 -6.48 -6.34
CA LEU A 636 15.29 -7.49 -6.01
C LEU A 636 14.79 -8.29 -7.22
N MET A 637 15.18 -7.94 -8.44
CA MET A 637 14.94 -8.78 -9.62
C MET A 637 15.82 -10.05 -9.62
N ASP A 638 16.84 -10.11 -8.78
CA ASP A 638 17.66 -11.31 -8.57
C ASP A 638 16.88 -12.40 -7.79
N GLN A 639 16.91 -13.62 -8.32
CA GLN A 639 16.24 -14.81 -7.75
C GLN A 639 16.75 -15.18 -6.35
N HIS A 640 18.00 -14.84 -6.03
CA HIS A 640 18.60 -15.16 -4.73
C HIS A 640 18.13 -14.21 -3.63
N ARG A 641 17.73 -12.99 -3.97
CA ARG A 641 17.28 -11.95 -3.03
C ARG A 641 15.76 -11.87 -2.91
N LEU A 642 15.05 -12.26 -3.96
CA LEU A 642 13.60 -12.41 -3.97
C LEU A 642 13.21 -13.71 -4.66
N TYR A 643 12.69 -14.67 -3.90
CA TYR A 643 12.40 -16.00 -4.40
C TYR A 643 11.16 -16.01 -5.32
N ASN A 644 10.07 -15.36 -4.89
CA ASN A 644 8.78 -15.42 -5.58
C ASN A 644 8.84 -14.84 -7.01
N PRO A 645 8.63 -15.68 -8.04
CA PRO A 645 8.75 -15.26 -9.44
C PRO A 645 7.64 -14.29 -9.87
N HIS A 646 6.44 -14.40 -9.28
CA HIS A 646 5.32 -13.49 -9.58
C HIS A 646 5.64 -12.08 -9.10
N LEU A 647 6.25 -11.94 -7.92
CA LEU A 647 6.65 -10.65 -7.38
C LEU A 647 7.82 -10.04 -8.18
N ARG A 648 8.79 -10.84 -8.62
CA ARG A 648 9.85 -10.37 -9.54
C ARG A 648 9.29 -9.92 -10.88
N ALA A 649 8.29 -10.61 -11.42
CA ALA A 649 7.59 -10.17 -12.61
C ALA A 649 6.85 -8.83 -12.42
N ARG A 650 6.24 -8.63 -11.24
CA ARG A 650 5.61 -7.37 -10.84
C ARG A 650 6.65 -6.25 -10.66
N LEU A 651 7.88 -6.54 -10.21
CA LEU A 651 8.99 -5.56 -10.21
C LEU A 651 9.33 -5.09 -11.63
N ALA A 652 9.31 -5.99 -12.62
CA ALA A 652 9.50 -5.61 -14.03
C ALA A 652 8.35 -4.74 -14.56
N GLU A 653 7.12 -4.93 -14.06
CA GLU A 653 6.00 -4.01 -14.31
C GLU A 653 6.21 -2.64 -13.66
N GLY A 654 6.72 -2.63 -12.42
CA GLY A 654 7.18 -1.42 -11.72
C GLY A 654 8.25 -0.66 -12.51
N LEU A 655 9.25 -1.37 -13.07
CA LEU A 655 10.26 -0.80 -13.97
C LEU A 655 9.62 -0.18 -15.21
N GLY A 656 8.65 -0.87 -15.81
CA GLY A 656 7.86 -0.36 -16.92
C GLY A 656 7.11 0.93 -16.58
N SER A 657 6.72 1.12 -15.32
CA SER A 657 6.04 2.32 -14.83
C SER A 657 6.95 3.53 -14.67
N LEU A 658 8.25 3.32 -14.51
CA LEU A 658 9.25 4.40 -14.47
C LEU A 658 9.59 4.97 -15.86
N LEU A 659 9.17 4.30 -16.94
CA LEU A 659 9.43 4.77 -18.30
C LEU A 659 8.78 6.14 -18.55
N PRO A 660 9.44 7.04 -19.30
CA PRO A 660 8.82 8.29 -19.72
C PRO A 660 7.67 7.97 -20.69
N THR A 661 6.46 8.38 -20.34
CA THR A 661 5.28 8.12 -21.17
C THR A 661 5.34 9.00 -22.42
N THR A 662 5.74 8.44 -23.57
CA THR A 662 5.45 9.03 -24.89
C THR A 662 4.02 8.70 -25.26
N GLU A 663 3.06 9.43 -24.72
CA GLU A 663 1.70 9.39 -25.23
C GLU A 663 1.66 10.12 -26.58
N GLU A 664 1.71 9.35 -27.66
CA GLU A 664 1.27 9.77 -29.00
C GLU A 664 -0.24 10.08 -28.94
N GLY A 665 -0.65 11.20 -28.34
CA GLY A 665 -2.07 11.57 -28.28
C GLY A 665 -2.47 12.73 -27.38
N ILE A 666 -1.69 13.10 -26.35
CA ILE A 666 -2.06 14.21 -25.44
C ILE A 666 -1.14 15.42 -25.68
N ASN A 667 -1.67 16.41 -26.40
CA ASN A 667 -1.16 17.77 -26.59
C ASN A 667 0.38 17.90 -26.80
N PRO A 668 0.87 17.97 -28.05
CA PRO A 668 2.30 18.10 -28.37
C PRO A 668 2.97 19.42 -27.92
N GLY A 669 2.24 20.34 -27.27
CA GLY A 669 2.73 21.68 -26.88
C GLY A 669 3.50 21.79 -25.56
N LEU A 670 3.49 20.75 -24.70
CA LEU A 670 4.16 20.76 -23.38
C LEU A 670 5.24 19.66 -23.22
N GLY A 671 5.72 19.14 -24.35
CA GLY A 671 6.35 17.82 -24.53
C GLY A 671 7.67 17.45 -23.83
N PRO A 672 8.57 18.33 -23.37
CA PRO A 672 9.86 17.87 -22.77
C PRO A 672 9.95 17.87 -21.24
N LEU A 673 9.37 18.88 -20.56
CA LEU A 673 9.55 19.06 -19.10
C LEU A 673 8.81 18.02 -18.24
N ARG A 674 7.81 17.34 -18.82
CA ARG A 674 6.95 16.35 -18.13
C ARG A 674 7.53 14.93 -18.05
N THR A 675 8.69 14.70 -18.64
CA THR A 675 9.35 13.38 -18.62
C THR A 675 10.84 13.47 -18.30
N PHE A 676 11.31 14.65 -17.88
CA PHE A 676 12.73 14.96 -17.77
C PHE A 676 13.43 14.05 -16.76
N HIS A 677 12.91 13.96 -15.53
CA HIS A 677 13.56 13.16 -14.49
C HIS A 677 13.52 11.66 -14.81
N ARG A 678 12.43 11.17 -15.39
CA ARG A 678 12.33 9.77 -15.85
C ARG A 678 13.27 9.47 -17.02
N GLN A 679 13.44 10.37 -17.98
CA GLN A 679 14.44 10.20 -19.05
C GLN A 679 15.87 10.20 -18.50
N GLN A 680 16.13 11.09 -17.54
CA GLN A 680 17.45 11.25 -16.94
C GLN A 680 17.82 10.05 -16.04
N LEU A 681 16.84 9.42 -15.39
CA LEU A 681 17.00 8.22 -14.59
C LEU A 681 17.76 7.12 -15.37
N PHE A 682 17.31 6.78 -16.58
CA PHE A 682 17.94 5.72 -17.38
C PHE A 682 19.30 6.09 -17.96
N LYS A 683 19.74 7.36 -17.88
CA LYS A 683 21.03 7.82 -18.40
C LYS A 683 22.08 8.09 -17.32
N THR A 684 21.63 8.49 -16.13
CA THR A 684 22.53 8.99 -15.08
C THR A 684 22.50 8.19 -13.79
N HIS A 685 21.54 7.26 -13.66
CA HIS A 685 21.51 6.38 -12.50
C HIS A 685 22.81 5.56 -12.44
N PRO A 686 23.47 5.44 -11.27
CA PRO A 686 24.77 4.78 -11.13
C PRO A 686 24.82 3.33 -11.62
N TYR A 687 23.68 2.64 -11.56
CA TYR A 687 23.53 1.22 -11.93
C TYR A 687 22.63 1.03 -13.16
N ALA A 688 22.54 2.05 -14.03
CA ALA A 688 21.72 1.96 -15.24
C ALA A 688 22.18 0.80 -16.14
N ASP A 689 23.47 0.52 -16.19
CA ASP A 689 24.07 -0.58 -16.95
C ASP A 689 23.55 -1.97 -16.54
N GLN A 690 23.16 -2.14 -15.28
CA GLN A 690 22.69 -3.42 -14.74
C GLN A 690 21.24 -3.76 -15.13
N ILE A 691 20.45 -2.79 -15.61
CA ILE A 691 19.01 -2.97 -15.88
C ILE A 691 18.75 -4.11 -16.87
N VAL A 692 19.52 -4.17 -17.96
CA VAL A 692 19.31 -5.14 -19.05
C VAL A 692 19.51 -6.58 -18.54
N ALA A 693 20.61 -6.85 -17.84
CA ALA A 693 20.91 -8.19 -17.34
C ALA A 693 19.83 -8.70 -16.38
N HIS A 694 19.43 -7.89 -15.40
CA HIS A 694 18.43 -8.28 -14.41
C HIS A 694 17.02 -8.42 -15.03
N LEU A 695 16.67 -7.59 -16.01
CA LEU A 695 15.41 -7.73 -16.76
C LEU A 695 15.34 -9.06 -17.52
N LEU A 696 16.43 -9.44 -18.21
CA LEU A 696 16.51 -10.72 -18.92
C LEU A 696 16.51 -11.92 -17.96
N GLN A 697 17.13 -11.79 -16.79
CA GLN A 697 17.08 -12.82 -15.74
C GLN A 697 15.65 -13.09 -15.27
N VAL A 698 14.84 -12.04 -15.06
CA VAL A 698 13.42 -12.21 -14.74
C VAL A 698 12.67 -12.87 -15.90
N PHE A 699 12.92 -12.43 -17.14
CA PHE A 699 12.28 -13.02 -18.32
C PHE A 699 12.50 -14.54 -18.43
N VAL A 700 13.73 -14.99 -18.17
CA VAL A 700 14.11 -16.42 -18.22
C VAL A 700 13.58 -17.19 -17.02
N SER A 701 13.74 -16.65 -15.80
CA SER A 701 13.41 -17.38 -14.57
C SER A 701 11.91 -17.63 -14.36
N ILE A 702 11.01 -16.84 -14.97
CA ILE A 702 9.56 -17.11 -14.93
C ILE A 702 9.23 -18.46 -15.58
N GLU A 703 9.98 -18.90 -16.60
CA GLU A 703 9.72 -20.16 -17.31
C GLU A 703 10.09 -21.39 -16.47
N MET A 704 11.16 -21.30 -15.66
CA MET A 704 11.77 -22.43 -14.96
C MET A 704 11.07 -22.84 -13.64
N THR A 705 9.94 -22.21 -13.30
CA THR A 705 9.37 -22.32 -11.95
C THR A 705 8.40 -23.48 -11.73
N GLY A 706 8.12 -24.30 -12.74
CA GLY A 706 7.64 -25.69 -12.67
C GLY A 706 6.32 -26.03 -11.92
N GLN A 707 5.84 -25.22 -10.98
CA GLN A 707 4.78 -25.61 -10.03
C GLN A 707 3.81 -24.49 -9.62
N SER A 708 3.96 -23.23 -10.06
CA SER A 708 3.11 -22.13 -9.55
C SER A 708 2.71 -21.01 -10.52
N VAL A 709 3.17 -21.00 -11.77
CA VAL A 709 2.75 -20.02 -12.78
C VAL A 709 1.86 -20.73 -13.81
N GLN A 710 0.60 -20.31 -13.94
CA GLN A 710 -0.24 -20.78 -15.04
C GLN A 710 0.43 -20.41 -16.36
N PHE A 711 0.48 -21.33 -17.31
CA PHE A 711 1.23 -21.16 -18.57
C PHE A 711 0.89 -19.84 -19.28
N GLU A 712 -0.37 -19.42 -19.28
CA GLU A 712 -0.84 -18.17 -19.89
C GLU A 712 -0.43 -16.91 -19.11
N GLN A 713 -0.25 -17.02 -17.78
CA GLN A 713 0.06 -15.90 -16.90
C GLN A 713 1.46 -15.31 -17.18
N LYS A 714 2.41 -16.13 -17.66
CA LYS A 714 3.77 -15.68 -18.02
C LYS A 714 3.75 -14.60 -19.11
N PHE A 715 2.81 -14.68 -20.04
CA PHE A 715 2.67 -13.74 -21.14
C PHE A 715 2.21 -12.36 -20.66
N ASN A 716 1.35 -12.32 -19.63
CA ASN A 716 0.99 -11.08 -18.96
C ASN A 716 2.21 -10.39 -18.34
N TYR A 717 3.10 -11.17 -17.73
CA TYR A 717 4.36 -10.68 -17.15
C TYR A 717 5.37 -10.20 -18.19
N ARG A 718 5.44 -10.83 -19.37
CA ARG A 718 6.35 -10.43 -20.45
C ARG A 718 5.92 -9.13 -21.14
N ARG A 719 4.63 -8.82 -21.18
CA ARG A 719 4.10 -7.60 -21.83
C ARG A 719 4.80 -6.29 -21.40
N PRO A 720 4.96 -5.98 -20.10
CA PRO A 720 5.71 -4.79 -19.68
C PRO A 720 7.20 -4.87 -20.03
N MET A 721 7.81 -6.06 -19.96
CA MET A 721 9.24 -6.26 -20.28
C MET A 721 9.56 -5.91 -21.74
N TYR A 722 8.70 -6.28 -22.69
CA TYR A 722 8.86 -5.88 -24.09
C TYR A 722 8.88 -4.36 -24.27
N ILE A 723 8.05 -3.62 -23.53
CA ILE A 723 8.02 -2.15 -23.59
C ILE A 723 9.33 -1.58 -23.03
N VAL A 724 9.82 -2.13 -21.92
CA VAL A 724 11.10 -1.73 -21.32
C VAL A 724 12.25 -1.99 -22.29
N MET A 725 12.36 -3.19 -22.86
CA MET A 725 13.43 -3.54 -23.80
C MET A 725 13.44 -2.62 -25.03
N GLN A 726 12.27 -2.34 -25.62
CA GLN A 726 12.16 -1.42 -26.76
C GLN A 726 12.61 0.00 -26.42
N TYR A 727 12.33 0.48 -25.20
CA TYR A 727 12.80 1.78 -24.76
C TYR A 727 14.31 1.79 -24.52
N LEU A 728 14.83 0.81 -23.77
CA LEU A 728 16.25 0.69 -23.46
C LEU A 728 17.08 0.56 -24.74
N TRP A 729 16.61 -0.18 -25.75
CA TRP A 729 17.30 -0.32 -27.03
C TRP A 729 17.52 1.03 -27.75
N LYS A 730 16.64 2.02 -27.57
CA LYS A 730 16.83 3.36 -28.14
C LYS A 730 18.03 4.10 -27.53
N LEU A 731 18.47 3.70 -26.34
CA LEU A 731 19.61 4.30 -25.63
C LEU A 731 20.90 3.52 -25.95
N PRO A 732 21.95 4.17 -26.49
CA PRO A 732 23.18 3.49 -26.92
C PRO A 732 23.89 2.68 -25.82
N GLU A 733 23.96 3.21 -24.60
CA GLU A 733 24.62 2.55 -23.46
C GLU A 733 23.94 1.23 -23.09
N HIS A 734 22.61 1.22 -23.03
CA HIS A 734 21.84 0.01 -22.75
C HIS A 734 21.89 -0.97 -23.91
N ARG A 735 21.89 -0.48 -25.15
CA ARG A 735 22.06 -1.32 -26.34
C ARG A 735 23.39 -2.08 -26.30
N ASN A 736 24.47 -1.42 -25.89
CA ASN A 736 25.78 -2.06 -25.70
C ASN A 736 25.74 -3.18 -24.65
N ASN A 737 24.89 -3.08 -23.62
CA ASN A 737 24.74 -4.15 -22.63
C ASN A 737 24.08 -5.40 -23.24
N PHE A 738 23.06 -5.24 -24.11
CA PHE A 738 22.52 -6.37 -24.87
C PHE A 738 23.58 -7.02 -25.76
N ILE A 739 24.38 -6.20 -26.46
CA ILE A 739 25.46 -6.69 -27.34
C ILE A 739 26.52 -7.45 -26.53
N THR A 740 26.91 -6.93 -25.37
CA THR A 740 27.90 -7.56 -24.49
C THR A 740 27.41 -8.90 -23.98
N LEU A 741 26.15 -8.98 -23.53
CA LEU A 741 25.53 -10.25 -23.11
C LEU A 741 25.42 -11.26 -24.26
N ALA A 742 25.17 -10.79 -25.48
CA ALA A 742 25.14 -11.65 -26.66
C ALA A 742 26.52 -12.19 -27.03
N GLN A 743 27.56 -11.36 -26.95
CA GLN A 743 28.95 -11.77 -27.19
C GLN A 743 29.44 -12.77 -26.15
N ASP A 744 29.11 -12.54 -24.88
CA ASP A 744 29.40 -13.48 -23.80
C ASP A 744 28.69 -14.83 -24.01
N ALA A 745 27.42 -14.79 -24.44
CA ALA A 745 26.67 -16.00 -24.77
C ALA A 745 27.25 -16.76 -25.96
N GLU A 746 27.69 -16.05 -27.01
CA GLU A 746 28.34 -16.66 -28.17
C GLU A 746 29.69 -17.31 -27.82
N ALA A 747 30.46 -16.70 -26.91
CA ALA A 747 31.73 -17.26 -26.43
C ALA A 747 31.51 -18.51 -25.56
N ASN A 748 30.37 -18.61 -24.88
CA ASN A 748 30.08 -19.63 -23.87
C ASN A 748 28.92 -20.58 -24.27
N MET A 749 28.73 -20.84 -25.57
CA MET A 749 27.62 -21.66 -26.09
C MET A 749 27.55 -23.10 -25.54
N GLU A 750 28.69 -23.65 -25.10
CA GLU A 750 28.81 -25.02 -24.56
C GLU A 750 29.02 -25.04 -23.04
N ALA A 751 28.81 -23.91 -22.35
CA ALA A 751 28.91 -23.86 -20.89
C ALA A 751 27.92 -24.82 -20.21
N VAL A 752 28.33 -25.38 -19.06
CA VAL A 752 27.51 -26.30 -18.24
C VAL A 752 26.13 -25.70 -17.94
N HIS A 753 26.12 -24.40 -17.62
CA HIS A 753 24.91 -23.60 -17.52
C HIS A 753 24.80 -22.70 -18.74
N PRO A 754 23.75 -22.83 -19.57
CA PRO A 754 23.58 -22.00 -20.75
C PRO A 754 23.60 -20.50 -20.37
N PRO A 755 24.32 -19.66 -21.12
CA PRO A 755 24.38 -18.22 -20.85
C PRO A 755 23.01 -17.57 -20.88
N LEU A 756 22.84 -16.52 -20.06
CA LEU A 756 21.54 -15.83 -19.87
C LEU A 756 20.92 -15.39 -21.20
N PHE A 757 21.70 -14.76 -22.07
CA PHE A 757 21.20 -14.26 -23.35
C PHE A 757 20.80 -15.40 -24.30
N LEU A 758 21.51 -16.54 -24.26
CA LEU A 758 21.17 -17.73 -25.05
C LEU A 758 19.82 -18.32 -24.59
N CYS A 759 19.61 -18.45 -23.28
CA CYS A 759 18.31 -18.83 -22.73
C CYS A 759 17.20 -17.86 -23.15
N PHE A 760 17.46 -16.56 -23.08
CA PHE A 760 16.50 -15.53 -23.46
C PHE A 760 16.05 -15.66 -24.92
N ILE A 761 16.98 -15.73 -25.89
CA ILE A 761 16.61 -15.87 -27.31
C ILE A 761 15.90 -17.19 -27.60
N ASN A 762 16.28 -18.26 -26.89
CA ASN A 762 15.65 -19.57 -26.99
C ASN A 762 14.16 -19.51 -26.61
N LEU A 763 13.87 -18.87 -25.48
CA LEU A 763 12.51 -18.65 -25.00
C LEU A 763 11.73 -17.68 -25.89
N LEU A 764 12.37 -16.62 -26.38
CA LEU A 764 11.74 -15.66 -27.27
C LEU A 764 11.26 -16.30 -28.58
N MET A 765 12.04 -17.23 -29.14
CA MET A 765 11.62 -17.99 -30.32
C MET A 765 10.48 -18.98 -30.02
N ASN A 766 10.50 -19.63 -28.85
CA ASN A 766 9.39 -20.49 -28.43
C ASN A 766 8.08 -19.70 -28.30
N ASP A 767 8.15 -18.53 -27.68
CA ASP A 767 7.02 -17.61 -27.56
C ASP A 767 6.51 -17.14 -28.91
N ALA A 768 7.41 -16.82 -29.85
CA ALA A 768 7.03 -16.37 -31.18
C ALA A 768 6.20 -17.42 -31.94
N VAL A 769 6.62 -18.69 -31.87
CA VAL A 769 5.87 -19.80 -32.49
C VAL A 769 4.52 -19.99 -31.80
N PHE A 770 4.52 -20.12 -30.48
CA PHE A 770 3.31 -20.39 -29.71
C PHE A 770 2.27 -19.27 -29.86
N LEU A 771 2.66 -18.01 -29.62
CA LEU A 771 1.75 -16.88 -29.64
C LEU A 771 1.18 -16.63 -31.03
N LEU A 772 1.98 -16.85 -32.09
CA LEU A 772 1.45 -16.67 -33.43
C LEU A 772 0.49 -17.81 -33.81
N ASP A 773 0.79 -19.06 -33.46
CA ASP A 773 -0.11 -20.18 -33.74
C ASP A 773 -1.46 -20.01 -33.01
N GLU A 774 -1.44 -19.65 -31.73
CA GLU A 774 -2.66 -19.36 -30.96
C GLU A 774 -3.42 -18.16 -31.53
N ALA A 775 -2.73 -17.06 -31.81
CA ALA A 775 -3.33 -15.88 -32.43
C ALA A 775 -4.04 -16.22 -33.76
N LEU A 776 -3.37 -16.98 -34.64
CA LEU A 776 -3.93 -17.35 -35.94
C LEU A 776 -5.09 -18.35 -35.81
N SER A 777 -4.99 -19.30 -34.88
CA SER A 777 -6.06 -20.24 -34.54
C SER A 777 -7.31 -19.50 -34.04
N ASN A 778 -7.12 -18.59 -33.09
CA ASN A 778 -8.18 -17.76 -32.53
C ASN A 778 -8.82 -16.86 -33.59
N MET A 779 -8.02 -16.27 -34.50
CA MET A 779 -8.56 -15.49 -35.63
C MET A 779 -9.37 -16.34 -36.61
N ALA A 780 -8.96 -17.58 -36.88
CA ALA A 780 -9.73 -18.50 -37.72
C ALA A 780 -11.04 -18.91 -37.04
N GLN A 781 -11.03 -19.16 -35.73
CA GLN A 781 -12.22 -19.46 -34.94
C GLN A 781 -13.19 -18.26 -34.92
N LEU A 782 -12.70 -17.04 -34.67
CA LEU A 782 -13.51 -15.81 -34.74
C LEU A 782 -14.20 -15.67 -36.08
N ARG A 783 -13.48 -15.92 -37.19
CA ARG A 783 -14.06 -15.87 -38.52
C ARG A 783 -15.21 -16.88 -38.67
N GLN A 784 -15.02 -18.12 -38.24
CA GLN A 784 -16.08 -19.14 -38.30
C GLN A 784 -17.31 -18.73 -37.49
N MET A 785 -17.11 -18.21 -36.28
CA MET A 785 -18.21 -17.78 -35.41
C MET A 785 -18.95 -16.56 -35.96
N ILE A 786 -18.23 -15.56 -36.47
CA ILE A 786 -18.81 -14.37 -37.12
C ILE A 786 -19.58 -14.78 -38.37
N GLN A 787 -19.04 -15.68 -39.18
CA GLN A 787 -19.73 -16.17 -40.38
C GLN A 787 -20.99 -16.95 -40.03
N ALA A 788 -20.97 -17.80 -39.00
CA ALA A 788 -22.16 -18.51 -38.52
C ALA A 788 -23.25 -17.52 -38.03
N ARG A 789 -22.84 -16.44 -37.36
CA ARG A 789 -23.72 -15.35 -36.95
C ARG A 789 -24.33 -14.63 -38.15
N GLU A 790 -23.52 -14.22 -39.13
CA GLU A 790 -23.96 -13.51 -40.33
C GLU A 790 -24.86 -14.38 -41.24
N ASN A 791 -24.64 -15.70 -41.25
CA ASN A 791 -25.48 -16.66 -41.96
C ASN A 791 -26.86 -16.91 -41.31
N GLY A 792 -27.14 -16.27 -40.16
CA GLY A 792 -28.40 -16.45 -39.42
C GLY A 792 -28.52 -17.81 -38.72
N GLU A 793 -27.40 -18.52 -38.50
CA GLU A 793 -27.40 -19.79 -37.76
C GLU A 793 -27.76 -19.58 -36.29
N TRP A 794 -27.33 -18.44 -35.73
CA TRP A 794 -27.60 -18.05 -34.34
C TRP A 794 -29.07 -17.67 -34.10
N ASP A 795 -29.78 -17.25 -35.14
CA ASP A 795 -31.21 -16.92 -35.05
C ASP A 795 -32.07 -18.17 -34.85
N LYS A 796 -31.56 -19.34 -35.25
CA LYS A 796 -32.20 -20.64 -35.07
C LYS A 796 -31.96 -21.24 -33.68
N LEU A 797 -31.00 -20.72 -32.92
CA LEU A 797 -30.67 -21.20 -31.58
C LEU A 797 -31.61 -20.61 -30.51
N PRO A 798 -31.87 -21.35 -29.41
CA PRO A 798 -32.54 -20.83 -28.23
C PRO A 798 -31.85 -19.57 -27.67
N GLN A 799 -32.64 -18.68 -27.05
CA GLN A 799 -32.13 -17.40 -26.54
C GLN A 799 -30.94 -17.55 -25.56
N HIS A 800 -30.96 -18.57 -24.71
CA HIS A 800 -29.87 -18.85 -23.78
C HIS A 800 -28.57 -19.24 -24.49
N GLU A 801 -28.63 -20.14 -25.47
CA GLU A 801 -27.48 -20.55 -26.26
C GLU A 801 -26.93 -19.40 -27.11
N ARG A 802 -27.81 -18.53 -27.63
CA ARG A 802 -27.39 -17.33 -28.35
C ARG A 802 -26.57 -16.38 -27.47
N VAL A 803 -26.99 -16.16 -26.22
CA VAL A 803 -26.24 -15.35 -25.25
C VAL A 803 -24.90 -16.01 -24.90
N GLN A 804 -24.88 -17.34 -24.71
CA GLN A 804 -23.63 -18.08 -24.47
C GLN A 804 -22.65 -17.97 -25.64
N GLN A 805 -23.12 -18.14 -26.88
CA GLN A 805 -22.30 -17.99 -28.09
C GLN A 805 -21.78 -16.56 -28.26
N ALA A 806 -22.58 -15.55 -27.92
CA ALA A 806 -22.15 -14.15 -27.93
C ALA A 806 -21.06 -13.87 -26.87
N ASN A 807 -21.24 -14.36 -25.65
CA ASN A 807 -20.22 -14.25 -24.59
C ASN A 807 -18.93 -14.98 -24.97
N TYR A 808 -19.05 -16.16 -25.58
CA TYR A 808 -17.90 -16.93 -26.03
C TYR A 808 -17.16 -16.23 -27.18
N LEU A 809 -17.87 -15.62 -28.14
CA LEU A 809 -17.27 -14.80 -29.18
C LEU A 809 -16.46 -13.63 -28.60
N GLN A 810 -17.01 -12.92 -27.60
CA GLN A 810 -16.31 -11.81 -26.94
C GLN A 810 -15.08 -12.29 -26.17
N HIS A 811 -15.17 -13.44 -25.50
CA HIS A 811 -14.06 -14.07 -24.79
C HIS A 811 -12.92 -14.44 -25.75
N VAL A 812 -13.21 -15.18 -26.82
CA VAL A 812 -12.24 -15.51 -27.87
C VAL A 812 -11.66 -14.24 -28.51
N GLY A 813 -12.48 -13.20 -28.71
CA GLY A 813 -12.04 -11.91 -29.24
C GLY A 813 -10.99 -11.23 -28.35
N THR A 814 -11.19 -11.28 -27.03
CA THR A 814 -10.25 -10.69 -26.06
C THR A 814 -8.93 -11.46 -26.02
N ILE A 815 -8.98 -12.79 -26.06
CA ILE A 815 -7.79 -13.65 -26.12
C ILE A 815 -7.03 -13.41 -27.43
N ALA A 816 -7.72 -13.43 -28.57
CA ALA A 816 -7.12 -13.17 -29.88
C ALA A 816 -6.41 -11.81 -29.91
N GLN A 817 -7.04 -10.77 -29.36
CA GLN A 817 -6.43 -9.45 -29.25
C GLN A 817 -5.15 -9.48 -28.42
N PHE A 818 -5.16 -10.17 -27.29
CA PHE A 818 -4.00 -10.33 -26.42
C PHE A 818 -2.84 -11.04 -27.14
N ASP A 819 -3.11 -12.20 -27.73
CA ASP A 819 -2.10 -13.00 -28.44
C ASP A 819 -1.53 -12.23 -29.64
N ASN A 820 -2.38 -11.52 -30.40
CA ASN A 820 -1.95 -10.69 -31.53
C ASN A 820 -1.00 -9.56 -31.09
N ILE A 821 -1.30 -8.89 -29.97
CA ILE A 821 -0.45 -7.82 -29.43
C ILE A 821 0.90 -8.40 -29.01
N LEU A 822 0.89 -9.53 -28.30
CA LEU A 822 2.11 -10.10 -27.74
C LEU A 822 2.97 -10.78 -28.81
N GLY A 823 2.36 -11.54 -29.73
CA GLY A 823 3.03 -12.13 -30.88
C GLY A 823 3.72 -11.06 -31.72
N ARG A 824 3.02 -9.95 -32.01
CA ARG A 824 3.63 -8.81 -32.71
C ARG A 824 4.82 -8.23 -31.95
N LYS A 825 4.70 -7.97 -30.64
CA LYS A 825 5.80 -7.44 -29.82
C LYS A 825 6.99 -8.40 -29.77
N THR A 826 6.74 -9.70 -29.75
CA THR A 826 7.77 -10.73 -29.76
C THR A 826 8.58 -10.69 -31.06
N ILE A 827 7.91 -10.67 -32.22
CA ILE A 827 8.57 -10.54 -33.53
C ILE A 827 9.31 -9.21 -33.66
N GLN A 828 8.72 -8.10 -33.21
CA GLN A 828 9.38 -6.80 -33.19
C GLN A 828 10.64 -6.79 -32.32
N THR A 829 10.64 -7.54 -31.22
CA THR A 829 11.83 -7.68 -30.36
C THR A 829 12.91 -8.49 -31.07
N ILE A 830 12.57 -9.57 -31.78
CA ILE A 830 13.54 -10.33 -32.59
C ILE A 830 14.11 -9.46 -33.72
N LYS A 831 13.26 -8.71 -34.42
CA LYS A 831 13.67 -7.72 -35.44
C LYS A 831 14.63 -6.68 -34.86
N MET A 832 14.30 -6.13 -33.70
CA MET A 832 15.14 -5.16 -33.00
C MET A 832 16.52 -5.75 -32.64
N LEU A 833 16.56 -6.98 -32.11
CA LEU A 833 17.84 -7.62 -31.75
C LEU A 833 18.69 -7.91 -32.99
N THR A 834 18.08 -8.47 -34.04
CA THR A 834 18.78 -8.87 -35.28
C THR A 834 19.33 -7.70 -36.10
N SER A 835 18.89 -6.46 -35.85
CA SER A 835 19.44 -5.30 -36.54
C SER A 835 20.93 -5.08 -36.24
N GLU A 836 21.38 -5.42 -35.02
CA GLU A 836 22.79 -5.25 -34.60
C GLU A 836 23.43 -6.55 -34.11
N ILE A 837 22.68 -7.42 -33.42
CA ILE A 837 23.16 -8.70 -32.90
C ILE A 837 22.84 -9.79 -33.93
N LYS A 838 23.79 -10.11 -34.81
CA LYS A 838 23.58 -11.07 -35.91
C LYS A 838 24.26 -12.42 -35.70
N SER A 839 25.47 -12.43 -35.13
CA SER A 839 26.36 -13.60 -35.09
C SER A 839 25.77 -14.79 -34.33
N ILE A 840 25.24 -14.55 -33.12
CA ILE A 840 24.64 -15.59 -32.27
C ILE A 840 23.43 -16.29 -32.92
N PHE A 841 22.61 -15.57 -33.69
CA PHE A 841 21.48 -16.16 -34.43
C PHE A 841 21.93 -17.04 -35.59
N CYS A 842 23.12 -16.75 -36.15
CA CYS A 842 23.72 -17.51 -37.24
C CYS A 842 24.69 -18.60 -36.75
N HIS A 843 24.82 -18.79 -35.43
CA HIS A 843 25.64 -19.86 -34.86
C HIS A 843 25.03 -21.23 -35.19
N PRO A 844 25.83 -22.28 -35.48
CA PRO A 844 25.32 -23.61 -35.86
C PRO A 844 24.23 -24.18 -34.93
N THR A 845 24.34 -23.96 -33.62
CA THR A 845 23.34 -24.42 -32.64
C THR A 845 21.96 -23.76 -32.78
N MET A 846 21.87 -22.55 -33.36
CA MET A 846 20.66 -21.72 -33.37
C MET A 846 20.11 -21.44 -34.77
N VAL A 847 20.97 -21.47 -35.79
CA VAL A 847 20.66 -21.01 -37.15
C VAL A 847 19.51 -21.78 -37.80
N ASP A 848 19.47 -23.11 -37.65
CA ASP A 848 18.38 -23.93 -38.20
C ASP A 848 17.06 -23.64 -37.51
N ARG A 849 17.10 -23.34 -36.21
CA ARG A 849 15.90 -23.07 -35.44
C ARG A 849 15.27 -21.73 -35.82
N ILE A 850 16.07 -20.67 -35.93
CA ILE A 850 15.56 -19.37 -36.37
C ILE A 850 15.08 -19.45 -37.83
N ALA A 851 15.79 -20.16 -38.70
CA ALA A 851 15.39 -20.35 -40.09
C ALA A 851 14.05 -21.10 -40.21
N SER A 852 13.90 -22.27 -39.57
CA SER A 852 12.65 -23.03 -39.56
C SER A 852 11.50 -22.23 -38.94
N MET A 853 11.75 -21.49 -37.86
CA MET A 853 10.74 -20.61 -37.25
C MET A 853 10.28 -19.54 -38.24
N LEU A 854 11.19 -18.75 -38.80
CA LEU A 854 10.82 -17.68 -39.72
C LEU A 854 10.11 -18.22 -40.98
N ASN A 855 10.55 -19.35 -41.52
CA ASN A 855 9.92 -19.97 -42.69
C ASN A 855 8.49 -20.41 -42.36
N TYR A 856 8.32 -21.07 -41.20
CA TYR A 856 7.02 -21.51 -40.72
C TYR A 856 6.05 -20.34 -40.50
N LEU A 857 6.47 -19.31 -39.76
CA LEU A 857 5.63 -18.15 -39.47
C LEU A 857 5.27 -17.38 -40.75
N LEU A 858 6.23 -17.20 -41.66
CA LEU A 858 5.98 -16.55 -42.95
C LEU A 858 4.97 -17.35 -43.78
N LEU A 859 5.13 -18.68 -43.86
CA LEU A 859 4.22 -19.56 -44.60
C LEU A 859 2.78 -19.48 -44.07
N GLN A 860 2.58 -19.42 -42.76
CA GLN A 860 1.23 -19.28 -42.19
C GLN A 860 0.55 -17.96 -42.59
N LEU A 861 1.33 -16.87 -42.72
CA LEU A 861 0.82 -15.55 -43.07
C LEU A 861 0.59 -15.33 -44.57
N VAL A 862 1.48 -15.85 -45.43
CA VAL A 862 1.44 -15.59 -46.89
C VAL A 862 0.91 -16.77 -47.72
N GLY A 863 0.89 -17.97 -47.13
CA GLY A 863 0.52 -19.22 -47.75
C GLY A 863 -0.99 -19.39 -47.99
N PRO A 864 -1.44 -20.64 -48.27
CA PRO A 864 -2.84 -20.91 -48.66
C PRO A 864 -3.84 -20.59 -47.55
N ASN A 865 -3.42 -20.75 -46.29
CA ASN A 865 -4.25 -20.54 -45.11
C ASN A 865 -4.59 -19.07 -44.84
N LYS A 866 -3.94 -18.10 -45.50
CA LYS A 866 -4.16 -16.66 -45.24
C LYS A 866 -5.61 -16.20 -45.44
N LYS A 867 -6.36 -16.89 -46.29
CA LYS A 867 -7.80 -16.59 -46.50
C LYS A 867 -8.62 -16.87 -45.23
N ASN A 868 -8.17 -17.80 -44.40
CA ASN A 868 -8.84 -18.18 -43.16
C ASN A 868 -8.74 -17.12 -42.06
N LEU A 869 -7.85 -16.14 -42.23
CA LEU A 869 -7.52 -15.12 -41.23
C LEU A 869 -8.22 -13.77 -41.49
N LYS A 870 -9.00 -13.67 -42.57
CA LYS A 870 -9.65 -12.42 -42.96
C LYS A 870 -10.99 -12.24 -42.24
N VAL A 871 -10.98 -11.35 -41.25
CA VAL A 871 -12.17 -10.87 -40.50
C VAL A 871 -12.45 -9.42 -40.93
N ASN A 872 -13.70 -8.96 -40.88
CA ASN A 872 -14.08 -7.62 -41.36
C ASN A 872 -13.43 -6.49 -40.52
N ASP A 873 -13.36 -6.65 -39.18
CA ASP A 873 -12.81 -5.67 -38.24
C ASP A 873 -11.47 -6.10 -37.62
N GLN A 874 -10.45 -6.35 -38.44
CA GLN A 874 -9.12 -6.80 -37.96
C GLN A 874 -8.46 -5.86 -36.94
N LYS A 875 -8.79 -4.55 -37.00
CA LYS A 875 -8.27 -3.54 -36.05
C LYS A 875 -8.78 -3.75 -34.64
N GLU A 876 -10.02 -4.22 -34.46
CA GLU A 876 -10.61 -4.50 -33.15
C GLU A 876 -9.75 -5.52 -32.38
N TYR A 877 -9.33 -6.57 -33.08
CA TYR A 877 -8.51 -7.66 -32.54
C TYR A 877 -7.00 -7.38 -32.60
N ALA A 878 -6.60 -6.13 -32.86
CA ALA A 878 -5.21 -5.74 -33.02
C ALA A 878 -4.43 -6.67 -33.98
N PHE A 879 -5.08 -7.17 -35.04
CA PHE A 879 -4.46 -8.08 -36.00
C PHE A 879 -3.97 -7.30 -37.22
N ASP A 880 -2.65 -7.27 -37.40
CA ASP A 880 -2.00 -6.59 -38.53
C ASP A 880 -0.98 -7.53 -39.19
N PRO A 881 -1.49 -8.53 -39.95
CA PRO A 881 -0.64 -9.56 -40.52
C PRO A 881 0.34 -9.01 -41.56
N ALA A 882 0.01 -7.88 -42.20
CA ALA A 882 0.86 -7.32 -43.25
C ALA A 882 2.12 -6.65 -42.67
N ASN A 883 1.97 -5.89 -41.58
CA ASN A 883 3.14 -5.38 -40.85
C ASN A 883 3.94 -6.51 -40.18
N LEU A 884 3.28 -7.59 -39.75
CA LEU A 884 3.99 -8.76 -39.23
C LEU A 884 4.86 -9.43 -40.31
N VAL A 885 4.34 -9.56 -41.54
CA VAL A 885 5.13 -10.03 -42.69
C VAL A 885 6.31 -9.10 -42.96
N LEU A 886 6.11 -7.77 -42.90
CA LEU A 886 7.20 -6.80 -43.03
C LEU A 886 8.29 -7.02 -41.97
N ASP A 887 7.90 -7.11 -40.69
CA ASP A 887 8.83 -7.33 -39.59
C ASP A 887 9.62 -8.65 -39.75
N ILE A 888 8.97 -9.73 -40.21
CA ILE A 888 9.62 -11.02 -40.51
C ILE A 888 10.61 -10.89 -41.69
N CYS A 889 10.21 -10.21 -42.77
CA CYS A 889 11.08 -9.98 -43.93
C CYS A 889 12.30 -9.13 -43.57
N GLU A 890 12.16 -8.14 -42.70
CA GLU A 890 13.30 -7.37 -42.17
C GLU A 890 14.27 -8.24 -41.37
N ILE A 891 13.77 -9.20 -40.58
CA ILE A 891 14.64 -10.18 -39.89
C ILE A 891 15.46 -11.00 -40.91
N TYR A 892 14.84 -11.47 -41.99
CA TYR A 892 15.58 -12.17 -43.06
C TYR A 892 16.67 -11.29 -43.66
N VAL A 893 16.35 -10.04 -43.99
CA VAL A 893 17.31 -9.09 -44.56
C VAL A 893 18.46 -8.82 -43.59
N ASN A 894 18.18 -8.62 -42.30
CA ASN A 894 19.19 -8.41 -41.27
C ASN A 894 20.23 -9.54 -41.21
N LEU A 895 19.77 -10.80 -41.35
CA LEU A 895 20.61 -12.00 -41.26
C LEU A 895 21.13 -12.49 -42.63
N SER A 896 20.70 -11.86 -43.73
CA SER A 896 20.93 -12.33 -45.11
C SER A 896 22.40 -12.40 -45.53
N GLU A 897 23.27 -11.62 -44.91
CA GLU A 897 24.71 -11.58 -45.21
C GLU A 897 25.42 -12.88 -44.79
N ASN A 898 24.84 -13.63 -43.85
CA ASN A 898 25.44 -14.87 -43.34
C ASN A 898 25.08 -16.08 -44.21
N LYS A 899 26.11 -16.76 -44.72
CA LYS A 899 25.93 -17.95 -45.58
C LYS A 899 25.28 -19.11 -44.83
N SER A 900 25.59 -19.31 -43.55
CA SER A 900 25.00 -20.38 -42.74
C SER A 900 23.50 -20.21 -42.61
N PHE A 901 23.03 -18.97 -42.42
CA PHE A 901 21.60 -18.65 -42.37
C PHE A 901 20.91 -18.88 -43.73
N THR A 902 21.52 -18.42 -44.82
CA THR A 902 21.00 -18.66 -46.18
C THR A 902 20.82 -20.16 -46.45
N LEU A 903 21.81 -20.96 -46.03
CA LEU A 903 21.80 -22.40 -46.15
C LEU A 903 20.73 -23.04 -45.27
N ALA A 904 20.63 -22.68 -43.99
CA ALA A 904 19.58 -23.17 -43.09
C ALA A 904 18.16 -22.87 -43.60
N VAL A 905 17.91 -21.67 -44.14
CA VAL A 905 16.60 -21.30 -44.72
C VAL A 905 16.23 -22.19 -45.90
N SER A 906 17.20 -22.51 -46.77
CA SER A 906 16.99 -23.40 -47.92
C SER A 906 16.74 -24.86 -47.53
N GLN A 907 17.21 -25.28 -46.35
CA GLN A 907 17.17 -26.66 -45.88
C GLN A 907 15.88 -27.04 -45.15
N ASP A 908 15.07 -26.06 -44.75
CA ASP A 908 13.81 -26.31 -44.06
C ASP A 908 12.75 -26.90 -44.99
N GLY A 909 12.82 -28.20 -45.24
CA GLY A 909 11.91 -28.91 -46.14
C GLY A 909 10.44 -28.90 -45.72
N ARG A 910 10.13 -28.45 -44.50
CA ARG A 910 8.76 -28.35 -43.99
C ARG A 910 8.04 -27.09 -44.47
N SER A 911 8.71 -25.95 -44.47
CA SER A 911 8.05 -24.65 -44.67
C SER A 911 8.61 -23.86 -45.84
N TYR A 912 9.89 -24.05 -46.21
CA TYR A 912 10.48 -23.36 -47.35
C TYR A 912 9.93 -23.88 -48.69
N SER A 913 9.67 -22.96 -49.61
CA SER A 913 9.42 -23.27 -51.02
C SER A 913 9.93 -22.12 -51.89
N PRO A 914 10.29 -22.36 -53.17
CA PRO A 914 10.78 -21.30 -54.07
C PRO A 914 9.78 -20.15 -54.29
N ASP A 915 8.49 -20.37 -54.00
CA ASP A 915 7.43 -19.38 -54.14
C ASP A 915 7.15 -18.61 -52.84
N LEU A 916 7.69 -19.03 -51.69
CA LEU A 916 7.42 -18.41 -50.38
C LEU A 916 7.75 -16.91 -50.37
N PHE A 917 8.94 -16.54 -50.83
CA PHE A 917 9.36 -15.15 -50.91
C PHE A 917 8.59 -14.35 -51.97
N LYS A 918 8.18 -14.98 -53.09
CA LYS A 918 7.32 -14.33 -54.09
C LYS A 918 5.94 -14.01 -53.52
N LEU A 919 5.40 -14.89 -52.67
CA LEU A 919 4.13 -14.63 -51.97
C LEU A 919 4.26 -13.49 -50.97
N ALA A 920 5.40 -13.38 -50.28
CA ALA A 920 5.70 -12.26 -49.39
C ALA A 920 5.85 -10.93 -50.15
N ASP A 921 6.55 -10.91 -51.28
CA ASP A 921 6.71 -9.72 -52.13
C ASP A 921 5.37 -9.12 -52.54
N ASN A 922 4.40 -9.95 -52.90
CA ASN A 922 3.04 -9.48 -53.25
C ASN A 922 2.34 -8.76 -52.08
N VAL A 923 2.63 -9.15 -50.83
CA VAL A 923 2.11 -8.48 -49.63
C VAL A 923 2.86 -7.17 -49.39
N LEU A 924 4.20 -7.18 -49.48
CA LEU A 924 5.06 -6.01 -49.25
C LEU A 924 4.77 -4.86 -50.24
N VAL A 925 4.59 -5.18 -51.52
CA VAL A 925 4.23 -4.19 -52.57
C VAL A 925 2.91 -3.49 -52.24
N ARG A 926 1.95 -4.21 -51.63
CA ARG A 926 0.63 -3.66 -51.30
C ARG A 926 0.67 -2.70 -50.10
N ILE A 927 1.58 -2.90 -49.15
CA ILE A 927 1.71 -2.05 -47.94
C ILE A 927 2.71 -0.90 -48.11
N GLY A 928 3.46 -0.85 -49.22
CA GLY A 928 4.44 0.19 -49.47
C GLY A 928 5.83 -0.09 -48.88
N GLY A 929 6.16 -1.34 -48.55
CA GLY A 929 7.48 -1.77 -48.07
C GLY A 929 8.54 -1.84 -49.18
N LEU A 930 8.62 -0.81 -50.03
CA LEU A 930 9.47 -0.83 -51.22
C LEU A 930 10.97 -0.84 -50.88
N ASP A 931 11.34 -0.30 -49.73
CA ASP A 931 12.73 -0.10 -49.33
C ASP A 931 13.51 -1.42 -49.15
N ILE A 932 12.85 -2.48 -48.68
CA ILE A 932 13.50 -3.79 -48.42
C ILE A 932 13.35 -4.80 -49.57
N LEU A 933 12.52 -4.51 -50.58
CA LEU A 933 12.21 -5.47 -51.65
C LEU A 933 13.45 -5.87 -52.46
N GLY A 934 14.38 -4.93 -52.68
CA GLY A 934 15.61 -5.19 -53.40
C GLY A 934 16.50 -6.22 -52.69
N ASP A 935 16.73 -6.00 -51.40
CA ASP A 935 17.55 -6.86 -50.56
C ASP A 935 16.89 -8.23 -50.35
N LEU A 936 15.57 -8.26 -50.13
CA LEU A 936 14.82 -9.51 -49.98
C LEU A 936 14.85 -10.34 -51.26
N ASN A 937 14.71 -9.73 -52.43
CA ASN A 937 14.82 -10.43 -53.72
C ASN A 937 16.23 -10.98 -53.95
N GLN A 938 17.26 -10.23 -53.55
CA GLN A 938 18.63 -10.71 -53.63
C GLN A 938 18.88 -11.89 -52.69
N PHE A 939 18.34 -11.83 -51.47
CA PHE A 939 18.40 -12.94 -50.52
C PHE A 939 17.64 -14.17 -51.03
N ALA A 940 16.42 -14.00 -51.54
CA ALA A 940 15.62 -15.10 -52.09
C ALA A 940 16.35 -15.84 -53.24
N LYS A 941 17.04 -15.11 -54.13
CA LYS A 941 17.89 -15.71 -55.18
C LYS A 941 19.08 -16.48 -54.60
N ASN A 942 19.69 -16.00 -53.51
CA ASN A 942 20.79 -16.69 -52.85
C ASN A 942 20.30 -17.99 -52.18
N VAL A 943 19.13 -17.96 -51.53
CA VAL A 943 18.49 -19.14 -50.94
C VAL A 943 18.10 -20.15 -52.02
N GLU A 944 17.54 -19.72 -53.15
CA GLU A 944 17.20 -20.61 -54.27
C GLU A 944 18.45 -21.30 -54.85
N LYS A 945 19.56 -20.57 -55.00
CA LYS A 945 20.85 -21.15 -55.40
C LYS A 945 21.37 -22.17 -54.38
N ALA A 946 21.33 -21.84 -53.09
CA ALA A 946 21.75 -22.74 -52.02
C ALA A 946 20.89 -24.02 -51.98
N ALA A 947 19.57 -23.88 -52.17
CA ALA A 947 18.64 -25.00 -52.25
C ALA A 947 18.96 -25.93 -53.42
N ASN A 948 19.24 -25.37 -54.61
CA ASN A 948 19.58 -26.17 -55.79
C ASN A 948 20.92 -26.88 -55.64
N GLN A 949 21.96 -26.17 -55.16
CA GLN A 949 23.27 -26.77 -54.90
C GLN A 949 23.19 -27.90 -53.88
N LYS A 950 22.44 -27.71 -52.80
CA LYS A 950 22.30 -28.75 -51.79
C LYS A 950 21.46 -29.92 -52.29
N LYS A 951 20.40 -29.67 -53.06
CA LYS A 951 19.61 -30.75 -53.66
C LYS A 951 20.48 -31.66 -54.55
N GLU A 952 21.39 -31.08 -55.32
CA GLU A 952 22.40 -31.83 -56.09
C GLU A 952 23.33 -32.63 -55.15
N GLU A 953 23.78 -32.06 -54.02
CA GLU A 953 24.63 -32.75 -53.02
C GLU A 953 23.89 -33.84 -52.23
N ASP A 954 22.62 -33.66 -51.88
CA ASP A 954 21.82 -34.60 -51.09
C ASP A 954 21.33 -35.78 -51.96
N GLU A 955 21.06 -35.55 -53.26
CA GLU A 955 20.82 -36.61 -54.26
C GLU A 955 22.05 -37.53 -54.45
N ILE A 956 23.24 -37.01 -54.15
CA ILE A 956 24.52 -37.74 -54.18
C ILE A 956 24.72 -38.59 -52.90
N LEU A 957 24.18 -38.15 -51.76
CA LEU A 957 24.42 -38.73 -50.42
C LEU A 957 23.25 -39.56 -49.86
N THR A 958 22.19 -39.81 -50.64
CA THR A 958 20.94 -40.43 -50.18
C THR A 958 21.08 -41.90 -49.73
N GLU A 959 22.21 -42.56 -50.03
CA GLU A 959 22.51 -43.95 -49.63
C GLU A 959 23.38 -44.04 -48.35
N ALA A 960 23.28 -43.07 -47.43
CA ALA A 960 24.04 -43.11 -46.18
C ALA A 960 23.61 -44.28 -45.29
N PRO A 961 24.55 -45.09 -44.76
CA PRO A 961 24.26 -46.10 -43.74
C PRO A 961 23.52 -45.52 -42.53
N GLU A 962 22.53 -46.23 -42.00
CA GLU A 962 21.74 -45.79 -40.83
C GLU A 962 22.60 -45.43 -39.61
N GLU A 963 23.75 -46.08 -39.44
CA GLU A 963 24.71 -45.81 -38.35
C GLU A 963 25.39 -44.42 -38.44
N PHE A 964 25.32 -43.75 -39.59
CA PHE A 964 25.84 -42.40 -39.80
C PHE A 964 24.78 -41.32 -39.65
N LEU A 965 23.52 -41.72 -39.50
CA LEU A 965 22.39 -40.80 -39.38
C LEU A 965 22.11 -40.47 -37.91
N ASP A 966 21.77 -39.21 -37.67
CA ASP A 966 21.32 -38.75 -36.37
C ASP A 966 19.99 -39.43 -36.00
N PRO A 967 19.87 -40.02 -34.80
CA PRO A 967 18.69 -40.78 -34.39
C PRO A 967 17.40 -39.95 -34.25
N ILE A 968 17.49 -38.63 -34.13
CA ILE A 968 16.34 -37.72 -34.01
C ILE A 968 16.08 -37.03 -35.35
N MET A 969 17.12 -36.45 -35.94
CA MET A 969 16.99 -35.64 -37.16
C MET A 969 17.00 -36.48 -38.45
N SER A 970 17.44 -37.74 -38.38
CA SER A 970 17.61 -38.64 -39.54
C SER A 970 18.51 -38.07 -40.64
N THR A 971 19.42 -37.17 -40.28
CA THR A 971 20.40 -36.53 -41.18
C THR A 971 21.80 -37.03 -40.87
N LEU A 972 22.73 -36.96 -41.84
CA LEU A 972 24.13 -37.36 -41.61
C LEU A 972 24.74 -36.57 -40.44
N MET A 973 25.31 -37.26 -39.45
CA MET A 973 25.99 -36.63 -38.31
C MET A 973 27.29 -35.95 -38.75
N VAL A 974 27.48 -34.69 -38.37
CA VAL A 974 28.69 -33.90 -38.68
C VAL A 974 29.70 -34.01 -37.55
N ASP A 975 29.24 -33.94 -36.30
CA ASP A 975 30.05 -34.14 -35.11
C ASP A 975 29.36 -35.10 -34.12
N PRO A 976 29.49 -36.42 -34.34
CA PRO A 976 28.83 -37.42 -33.51
C PRO A 976 29.36 -37.42 -32.08
N VAL A 977 28.45 -37.41 -31.10
CA VAL A 977 28.72 -37.48 -29.66
C VAL A 977 27.93 -38.62 -29.02
N ILE A 978 28.52 -39.26 -28.01
CA ILE A 978 27.94 -40.38 -27.27
C ILE A 978 27.33 -39.84 -25.98
N LEU A 979 26.05 -40.13 -25.79
CA LEU A 979 25.33 -39.83 -24.56
C LEU A 979 25.73 -40.84 -23.45
N PRO A 980 26.07 -40.39 -22.23
CA PRO A 980 26.62 -41.27 -21.19
C PRO A 980 25.60 -42.29 -20.66
N SER A 981 24.33 -41.93 -20.55
CA SER A 981 23.28 -42.79 -19.97
C SER A 981 22.66 -43.72 -21.01
N SER A 982 22.16 -43.20 -22.13
CA SER A 982 21.57 -44.02 -23.20
C SER A 982 22.61 -44.74 -24.07
N LYS A 983 23.87 -44.28 -24.09
CA LYS A 983 24.95 -44.75 -24.97
C LYS A 983 24.63 -44.61 -26.47
N ILE A 984 23.59 -43.86 -26.80
CA ILE A 984 23.23 -43.55 -28.18
C ILE A 984 24.18 -42.48 -28.70
N THR A 985 24.60 -42.62 -29.96
CA THR A 985 25.38 -41.58 -30.65
C THR A 985 24.41 -40.64 -31.36
N ILE A 986 24.57 -39.35 -31.15
CA ILE A 986 23.73 -38.28 -31.70
C ILE A 986 24.64 -37.14 -32.18
N ASP A 987 24.19 -36.29 -33.09
CA ASP A 987 24.98 -35.10 -33.46
C ASP A 987 25.06 -34.10 -32.29
N ARG A 988 26.23 -33.49 -32.12
CA ARG A 988 26.47 -32.48 -31.07
C ARG A 988 25.45 -31.35 -31.10
N GLN A 989 25.07 -30.89 -32.29
CA GLN A 989 24.13 -29.77 -32.44
C GLN A 989 22.72 -30.18 -32.01
N THR A 990 22.30 -31.41 -32.35
CA THR A 990 21.01 -31.96 -31.97
C THR A 990 20.87 -32.04 -30.45
N ILE A 991 21.88 -32.57 -29.75
CA ILE A 991 21.82 -32.67 -28.28
C ILE A 991 21.96 -31.31 -27.60
N ALA A 992 22.85 -30.42 -28.08
CA ALA A 992 22.97 -29.07 -27.54
C ALA A 992 21.63 -28.32 -27.60
N ARG A 993 20.90 -28.45 -28.71
CA ARG A 993 19.55 -27.90 -28.86
C ARG A 993 18.54 -28.49 -27.89
N HIS A 994 18.57 -29.80 -27.65
CA HIS A 994 17.69 -30.45 -26.69
C HIS A 994 17.94 -29.90 -25.27
N LEU A 995 19.22 -29.82 -24.86
CA LEU A 995 19.64 -29.35 -23.54
C LEU A 995 19.30 -27.87 -23.26
N LEU A 996 19.11 -27.05 -24.30
CA LEU A 996 18.60 -25.67 -24.16
C LEU A 996 17.11 -25.62 -23.80
N SER A 997 16.36 -26.70 -24.03
CA SER A 997 14.93 -26.79 -23.71
C SER A 997 14.68 -27.68 -22.49
N ASP A 998 15.40 -28.80 -22.39
CA ASP A 998 15.26 -29.81 -21.35
C ASP A 998 16.63 -30.42 -21.05
N GLN A 999 17.10 -30.31 -19.79
CA GLN A 999 18.42 -30.80 -19.36
C GLN A 999 18.41 -32.31 -19.06
N THR A 1000 17.88 -33.09 -20.00
CA THR A 1000 17.79 -34.54 -19.89
C THR A 1000 18.30 -35.23 -21.15
N ASP A 1001 18.54 -36.53 -21.06
CA ASP A 1001 18.80 -37.37 -22.22
C ASP A 1001 17.47 -37.64 -22.95
N PRO A 1002 17.35 -37.33 -24.25
CA PRO A 1002 16.08 -37.39 -24.97
C PRO A 1002 15.49 -38.80 -25.08
N PHE A 1003 16.28 -39.85 -24.86
CA PHE A 1003 15.86 -41.24 -25.01
C PHE A 1003 15.44 -41.91 -23.70
N ASN A 1004 15.96 -41.45 -22.56
CA ASN A 1004 15.67 -42.06 -21.26
C ASN A 1004 15.30 -41.06 -20.15
N ARG A 1005 15.29 -39.75 -20.43
CA ARG A 1005 14.99 -38.64 -19.52
C ARG A 1005 15.86 -38.55 -18.27
N SER A 1006 17.04 -39.19 -18.27
CA SER A 1006 18.02 -39.01 -17.19
C SER A 1006 18.68 -37.64 -17.28
N PRO A 1007 19.07 -37.00 -16.15
CA PRO A 1007 19.74 -35.71 -16.17
C PRO A 1007 21.02 -35.74 -17.01
N LEU A 1008 21.18 -34.75 -17.90
CA LEU A 1008 22.30 -34.66 -18.82
C LEU A 1008 22.73 -33.20 -19.01
N THR A 1009 24.04 -32.94 -18.98
CA THR A 1009 24.64 -31.64 -19.31
C THR A 1009 25.67 -31.78 -20.43
N MET A 1010 26.02 -30.66 -21.08
CA MET A 1010 26.86 -30.66 -22.29
C MET A 1010 28.31 -31.13 -22.04
N ASP A 1011 28.81 -30.96 -20.82
CA ASP A 1011 30.12 -31.46 -20.40
C ASP A 1011 30.16 -32.99 -20.21
N MET A 1012 29.01 -33.63 -20.02
CA MET A 1012 28.91 -35.07 -19.84
C MET A 1012 28.96 -35.86 -21.15
N VAL A 1013 28.73 -35.21 -22.31
CA VAL A 1013 28.74 -35.89 -23.62
C VAL A 1013 30.16 -36.13 -24.12
N LYS A 1014 30.40 -37.31 -24.69
CA LYS A 1014 31.74 -37.73 -25.16
C LYS A 1014 31.81 -37.72 -26.68
N SER A 1015 32.79 -37.02 -27.26
CA SER A 1015 32.99 -37.02 -28.72
C SER A 1015 33.26 -38.42 -29.28
N ASN A 1016 32.52 -38.85 -30.30
CA ASN A 1016 32.73 -40.11 -31.00
C ASN A 1016 33.69 -39.90 -32.20
N THR A 1017 34.97 -39.70 -31.91
CA THR A 1017 35.98 -39.42 -32.94
C THR A 1017 36.13 -40.57 -33.93
N GLU A 1018 35.91 -41.81 -33.51
CA GLU A 1018 35.97 -42.98 -34.40
C GLU A 1018 34.84 -42.94 -35.44
N LEU A 1019 33.59 -42.70 -35.03
CA LEU A 1019 32.48 -42.60 -35.96
C LEU A 1019 32.62 -41.39 -36.88
N ARG A 1020 33.08 -40.25 -36.34
CA ARG A 1020 33.36 -39.05 -37.16
C ARG A 1020 34.34 -39.34 -38.29
N ASN A 1021 35.43 -40.05 -38.01
CA ASN A 1021 36.40 -40.44 -39.03
C ASN A 1021 35.79 -41.39 -40.07
N LYS A 1022 34.97 -42.37 -39.64
CA LYS A 1022 34.26 -43.27 -40.57
C LYS A 1022 33.30 -42.53 -41.50
N ILE A 1023 32.55 -41.56 -40.96
CA ILE A 1023 31.65 -40.69 -41.75
C ILE A 1023 32.48 -39.88 -42.76
N GLN A 1024 33.58 -39.28 -42.32
CA GLN A 1024 34.45 -38.48 -43.18
C GLN A 1024 35.06 -39.31 -44.34
N GLU A 1025 35.54 -40.52 -44.04
CA GLU A 1025 36.06 -41.46 -45.04
C GLU A 1025 34.97 -41.89 -46.02
N TRP A 1026 33.76 -42.14 -45.54
CA TRP A 1026 32.62 -42.51 -46.38
C TRP A 1026 32.22 -41.38 -47.33
N ILE A 1027 32.11 -40.14 -46.82
CA ILE A 1027 31.84 -38.95 -47.65
C ILE A 1027 32.90 -38.81 -48.73
N THR A 1028 34.18 -38.99 -48.37
CA THR A 1028 35.31 -38.85 -49.31
C THR A 1028 35.24 -39.90 -50.40
N LYS A 1029 35.04 -41.19 -50.05
CA LYS A 1029 34.87 -42.28 -51.01
C LYS A 1029 33.69 -42.06 -51.96
N LYS A 1030 32.53 -41.64 -51.44
CA LYS A 1030 31.36 -41.35 -52.27
C LYS A 1030 31.60 -40.17 -53.22
N LYS A 1031 32.26 -39.10 -52.77
CA LYS A 1031 32.66 -37.99 -53.64
C LYS A 1031 33.64 -38.41 -54.74
N GLU A 1032 34.61 -39.28 -54.41
CA GLU A 1032 35.55 -39.84 -55.39
C GLU A 1032 34.84 -40.74 -56.42
N GLU A 1033 33.99 -41.67 -55.99
CA GLU A 1033 33.21 -42.57 -56.87
C GLU A 1033 32.33 -41.81 -57.88
N ILE A 1034 31.86 -40.62 -57.50
CA ILE A 1034 31.00 -39.77 -58.33
C ILE A 1034 31.82 -38.88 -59.25
N SER A 1035 32.97 -38.38 -58.79
CA SER A 1035 33.93 -37.66 -59.66
C SER A 1035 34.49 -38.52 -60.81
N PHE A 1036 34.47 -39.85 -60.67
CA PHE A 1036 34.81 -40.81 -61.72
C PHE A 1036 33.63 -41.19 -62.63
N LYS A 1037 32.39 -40.83 -62.28
CA LYS A 1037 31.16 -41.14 -63.03
C LYS A 1037 30.61 -39.97 -63.85
N ILE A 1038 31.09 -38.75 -63.61
CA ILE A 1038 30.86 -37.53 -64.40
C ILE A 1038 32.02 -37.40 -65.40
#